data_AF-A0A0G2DUE7-F1
#
_entry.id   AF-A0A0G2DUE7-F1
#
_cell.length_a   1.000
_cell.length_b   1.000
_cell.length_c   1.000
_cell.angle_alpha   90.00
_cell.angle_beta   90.00
_cell.angle_gamma   90.00
#
_symmetry.space_group_name_H-M   'P 1'
#
loop_
_entity.id
_entity.type
_entity.pdbx_description
1 polymer ?
#
loop_
_entity_poly.entity_id
_entity_poly.type
_entity_poly.pdbx_seq_one_letter_code
_entity_poly.pdbx_strand_id
1 'polypeptide(L)'
;MVNIPWKRRSKSGHHHHTSPSRSHHFHPLIPLASNPCDGADYASAVFSQRHEAAPDELCFDLFFVANLATFTAYHTVDDGASLAAYVGFFAILWATWFQVTLHDVRFARDSVYERACKVAQFAAFVGLALAGSKFEPVENAAKGTGNANLRLLCWVLVASRVQLALQYCFVGVAVARKRFSKLYLPLGLNVAVYAGAAAAFGVLALAFREGAGKARPGVYWVWWIVLFVEGVGTIAISCWWRMLSFKKTHLVERMGLLTLIVIGEGAIGVTKTVSKMMGKTGVDWQGTLLVGCIVLTLVFLFLTYFDNQPHGHYGTIRQQIWALLHFPFQLAVVGVGEGSQQLALARYIINSIAKFRHKIVQYCVDDGLEGDALVDKLSAAVKYYQLDKKPECYRQVLEIKTALAGLRNATGICTTHTSPSPDWPHAYPRDFETLVTKVGSGITMSTGMKMPADAEPWAVLQHSWRVVYVYYWSALFVVFACLIAFLALIRARRQRFDLFDATSIGGRVGMLALCLFFGAVGIAARQSASASDDDYDDDPTHRHEIYRRFLASGLVLPTGTFMLGVALAVDHVARALCNWRLRRQGYEQPPLLAESPGEHHDVVDIGGGHGRPTHNRNTSSVSSSGGKMILAGEVDDIDEVLAKRRAVDMKQRCFTDAKDCAPPPKKTFRSFIWDTDTHLKPPAERVLLRKLDWSILTIGCLGFFLKYLDQGNLANAYVSGMQEALHMDGNEYTYAGTAYTVAYAFMQIPSTLIVQRVLPSAWLAAMEVGWGVFTFAQAGCMTVPVGLATFLLLPDTPYTTRAWFLTEAECGLAVERVRKAGKAAPVKITWKTFARILSRWRWYAFVLGYVLYGSACQASNYFGIWLKSEHYSVVDRNIIPTGTNLISAACVVLWGFLSDYTGSRFAFIVGPLTYGLIPNGILAAWPASIQLKEFAFLTCGVQLMTAVFYTWANEICAGDNEERALVISSMNGMQYAVAAWLPIVIFPQTMAPDFRYGFPATFGFVIAGIIVIIGIQLLALREQRKATGPSSLEEGSAIEEENESGVKGVVEVPKQ
;
A
#
# COMPACT_ATOMS: atom_id res chain seq x y z
N MET A 1 47.12 -43.82 13.00
CA MET A 1 48.29 -42.92 12.99
C MET A 1 47.82 -41.61 12.40
N VAL A 2 48.01 -40.41 12.97
CA VAL A 2 48.64 -40.02 14.25
C VAL A 2 47.56 -39.43 15.19
N ASN A 3 47.87 -39.29 16.48
CA ASN A 3 46.93 -39.15 17.59
C ASN A 3 47.11 -37.81 18.34
N ILE A 4 46.09 -37.45 19.13
CA ILE A 4 46.11 -36.62 20.37
C ILE A 4 45.83 -35.08 20.28
N PRO A 5 45.07 -34.51 21.26
CA PRO A 5 44.57 -33.10 21.27
C PRO A 5 44.98 -32.27 22.53
N TRP A 6 44.34 -31.11 22.76
CA TRP A 6 43.87 -30.51 24.06
C TRP A 6 43.99 -28.96 24.19
N LYS A 7 42.86 -28.35 24.60
CA LYS A 7 42.64 -27.13 25.41
C LYS A 7 43.84 -26.31 25.94
N ARG A 8 43.62 -24.98 26.02
CA ARG A 8 43.80 -24.21 27.27
C ARG A 8 42.82 -23.04 27.40
N ARG A 9 42.46 -22.71 28.65
CA ARG A 9 41.59 -21.59 29.09
C ARG A 9 42.38 -20.76 30.12
N SER A 10 42.07 -19.47 30.28
CA SER A 10 42.76 -18.48 31.16
C SER A 10 44.18 -18.09 30.69
N LYS A 11 44.68 -16.86 30.89
CA LYS A 11 44.42 -15.86 31.95
C LYS A 11 44.28 -14.41 31.45
N SER A 12 43.92 -13.52 32.38
CA SER A 12 43.91 -12.05 32.33
C SER A 12 45.17 -11.38 31.78
N GLY A 13 45.02 -10.22 31.12
CA GLY A 13 46.12 -9.26 30.99
C GLY A 13 46.03 -8.27 29.82
N HIS A 14 45.55 -7.06 30.11
CA HIS A 14 45.93 -5.77 29.52
C HIS A 14 45.61 -5.45 28.04
N HIS A 15 45.33 -4.17 27.81
CA HIS A 15 45.17 -3.56 26.49
C HIS A 15 46.50 -3.53 25.73
N HIS A 16 46.48 -3.92 24.45
CA HIS A 16 47.30 -3.27 23.44
C HIS A 16 46.51 -3.13 22.14
N HIS A 17 46.61 -1.95 21.52
CA HIS A 17 46.08 -1.68 20.19
C HIS A 17 46.84 -2.53 19.16
N THR A 18 46.10 -3.33 18.40
CA THR A 18 46.58 -3.93 17.14
C THR A 18 45.70 -3.46 15.98
N SER A 19 46.31 -3.31 14.81
CA SER A 19 45.74 -2.68 13.62
C SER A 19 44.44 -3.32 13.11
N PRO A 20 43.61 -2.59 12.34
CA PRO A 20 42.41 -3.14 11.74
C PRO A 20 42.78 -4.11 10.60
N SER A 21 42.90 -5.40 10.93
CA SER A 21 42.93 -6.46 9.92
C SER A 21 41.67 -6.35 9.06
N ARG A 22 41.83 -6.18 7.73
CA ARG A 22 40.70 -6.28 6.79
C ARG A 22 40.04 -7.64 6.95
N SER A 23 38.91 -7.70 7.66
CA SER A 23 38.06 -8.88 7.66
C SER A 23 37.45 -9.01 6.27
N HIS A 24 38.06 -9.86 5.44
CA HIS A 24 37.44 -10.31 4.21
C HIS A 24 36.16 -11.03 4.60
N HIS A 25 35.01 -10.37 4.42
CA HIS A 25 33.72 -11.03 4.52
C HIS A 25 33.63 -12.02 3.36
N PHE A 26 33.97 -13.28 3.64
CA PHE A 26 33.66 -14.38 2.73
C PHE A 26 32.16 -14.36 2.46
N HIS A 27 31.77 -14.32 1.20
CA HIS A 27 30.38 -14.58 0.83
C HIS A 27 30.05 -16.01 1.25
N PRO A 28 29.04 -16.23 2.11
CA PRO A 28 28.73 -17.57 2.60
C PRO A 28 28.24 -18.44 1.45
N LEU A 29 29.01 -19.48 1.12
CA LEU A 29 28.56 -20.52 0.19
C LEU A 29 27.42 -21.31 0.83
N ILE A 30 26.33 -21.49 0.08
CA ILE A 30 25.19 -22.30 0.54
C ILE A 30 25.66 -23.77 0.65
N PRO A 31 25.53 -24.43 1.81
CA PRO A 31 25.96 -25.81 1.95
C PRO A 31 25.05 -26.75 1.13
N LEU A 32 25.64 -27.80 0.55
CA LEU A 32 24.90 -28.84 -0.17
C LEU A 32 23.80 -29.46 0.70
N ALA A 33 24.14 -29.83 1.91
CA ALA A 33 23.20 -30.21 2.96
C ALA A 33 23.69 -29.63 4.29
N SER A 34 22.84 -28.87 4.96
CA SER A 34 23.10 -28.38 6.32
C SER A 34 22.66 -29.44 7.33
N ASN A 35 23.29 -29.50 8.50
CA ASN A 35 22.92 -30.45 9.54
C ASN A 35 21.80 -29.87 10.42
N PRO A 36 20.61 -30.50 10.49
CA PRO A 36 19.48 -30.00 11.28
C PRO A 36 19.80 -29.83 12.77
N CYS A 37 20.70 -30.65 13.32
CA CYS A 37 21.04 -30.65 14.73
C CYS A 37 21.85 -29.41 15.19
N ASP A 38 22.44 -28.63 14.29
CA ASP A 38 23.30 -27.49 14.68
C ASP A 38 22.49 -26.25 15.16
N GLY A 39 21.19 -26.42 15.44
CA GLY A 39 20.27 -25.42 15.98
C GLY A 39 19.43 -25.96 17.15
N ALA A 40 19.79 -27.15 17.64
CA ALA A 40 19.31 -27.63 18.92
C ALA A 40 20.13 -27.00 20.04
N ASP A 41 19.44 -26.52 21.08
CA ASP A 41 20.07 -26.17 22.34
C ASP A 41 20.62 -27.46 22.97
N TYR A 42 21.96 -27.60 22.98
CA TYR A 42 22.64 -28.81 23.45
C TYR A 42 22.38 -29.15 24.92
N ALA A 43 21.94 -28.20 25.76
CA ALA A 43 21.63 -28.45 27.16
C ALA A 43 20.20 -29.00 27.36
N SER A 44 19.24 -28.58 26.53
CA SER A 44 17.82 -28.99 26.65
C SER A 44 17.36 -29.97 25.56
N ALA A 45 18.17 -30.19 24.52
CA ALA A 45 17.85 -30.94 23.31
C ALA A 45 16.58 -30.43 22.58
N VAL A 46 16.26 -29.14 22.72
CA VAL A 46 15.15 -28.46 22.05
C VAL A 46 15.65 -27.77 20.79
N PHE A 47 15.00 -28.04 19.66
CA PHE A 47 15.22 -27.30 18.41
C PHE A 47 14.66 -25.88 18.57
N SER A 48 15.54 -24.88 18.42
CA SER A 48 15.26 -23.46 18.70
C SER A 48 15.73 -22.64 17.52
N GLN A 49 14.94 -22.64 16.44
CA GLN A 49 15.41 -22.23 15.12
C GLN A 49 14.75 -20.92 14.68
N ARG A 50 15.55 -19.85 14.65
CA ARG A 50 15.21 -18.47 14.23
C ARG A 50 14.07 -17.83 15.05
N HIS A 51 13.81 -16.56 14.79
CA HIS A 51 12.68 -15.79 15.34
C HIS A 51 11.81 -15.14 14.26
N GLU A 52 12.19 -15.30 12.99
CA GLU A 52 11.58 -14.69 11.81
C GLU A 52 11.43 -15.75 10.72
N ALA A 53 10.34 -15.67 9.95
CA ALA A 53 10.11 -16.53 8.80
C ALA A 53 11.11 -16.30 7.66
N ALA A 54 11.52 -17.37 6.97
CA ALA A 54 12.46 -17.26 5.86
C ALA A 54 11.74 -16.89 4.54
N PRO A 55 12.39 -16.20 3.58
CA PRO A 55 11.76 -15.80 2.32
C PRO A 55 11.24 -16.97 1.47
N ASP A 56 11.89 -18.14 1.55
CA ASP A 56 11.48 -19.38 0.88
C ASP A 56 10.25 -20.03 1.54
N GLU A 57 10.12 -19.91 2.85
CA GLU A 57 8.92 -20.30 3.60
C GLU A 57 7.71 -19.43 3.21
N LEU A 58 7.90 -18.11 3.14
CA LEU A 58 6.85 -17.17 2.72
C LEU A 58 6.47 -17.35 1.24
N CYS A 59 7.43 -17.69 0.38
CA CYS A 59 7.18 -18.03 -1.02
C CYS A 59 6.28 -19.27 -1.16
N PHE A 60 6.42 -20.26 -0.28
CA PHE A 60 5.54 -21.43 -0.25
C PHE A 60 4.10 -21.09 0.16
N ASP A 61 3.91 -20.16 1.09
CA ASP A 61 2.58 -19.72 1.52
C ASP A 61 1.81 -19.02 0.36
N LEU A 62 2.53 -18.39 -0.57
CA LEU A 62 1.93 -17.82 -1.78
C LEU A 62 1.37 -18.89 -2.73
N PHE A 63 1.99 -20.07 -2.82
CA PHE A 63 1.48 -21.20 -3.62
C PHE A 63 0.18 -21.80 -3.03
N PHE A 64 0.00 -21.74 -1.70
CA PHE A 64 -1.25 -22.11 -1.05
C PHE A 64 -2.40 -21.18 -1.48
N VAL A 65 -2.19 -19.85 -1.46
CA VAL A 65 -3.25 -18.91 -1.87
C VAL A 65 -3.44 -18.87 -3.40
N ALA A 66 -2.42 -19.11 -4.21
CA ALA A 66 -2.59 -19.30 -5.65
C ALA A 66 -3.50 -20.49 -5.99
N ASN A 67 -3.35 -21.61 -5.25
CA ASN A 67 -4.24 -22.76 -5.32
C ASN A 67 -5.68 -22.39 -4.96
N LEU A 68 -5.87 -21.69 -3.83
CA LEU A 68 -7.18 -21.25 -3.37
C LEU A 68 -7.88 -20.33 -4.40
N ALA A 69 -7.18 -19.30 -4.88
CA ALA A 69 -7.70 -18.35 -5.85
C ALA A 69 -8.04 -18.99 -7.21
N THR A 70 -7.32 -20.06 -7.59
CA THR A 70 -7.65 -20.88 -8.76
C THR A 70 -8.93 -21.69 -8.51
N PHE A 71 -9.06 -22.31 -7.33
CA PHE A 71 -10.24 -23.09 -6.97
C PHE A 71 -11.50 -22.21 -6.91
N THR A 72 -11.45 -21.08 -6.21
CA THR A 72 -12.52 -20.06 -6.14
C THR A 72 -12.94 -19.57 -7.53
N ALA A 73 -12.05 -19.57 -8.53
CA ALA A 73 -12.37 -19.15 -9.90
C ALA A 73 -13.17 -20.19 -10.72
N TYR A 74 -13.06 -21.49 -10.42
CA TYR A 74 -13.75 -22.58 -11.14
C TYR A 74 -14.98 -23.12 -10.39
N HIS A 75 -14.99 -23.01 -9.06
CA HIS A 75 -16.06 -23.45 -8.18
C HIS A 75 -16.66 -22.26 -7.43
N THR A 76 -17.69 -21.66 -8.03
CA THR A 76 -18.60 -20.75 -7.33
C THR A 76 -19.31 -21.50 -6.20
N VAL A 77 -19.45 -20.85 -5.05
CA VAL A 77 -20.16 -21.42 -3.88
C VAL A 77 -21.62 -21.00 -3.95
N ASP A 78 -22.38 -21.65 -4.83
CA ASP A 78 -23.78 -21.35 -5.15
C ASP A 78 -24.75 -22.48 -4.80
N ASP A 79 -24.27 -23.60 -4.24
CA ASP A 79 -25.11 -24.72 -3.80
C ASP A 79 -24.48 -25.50 -2.63
N GLY A 80 -25.24 -26.46 -2.07
CA GLY A 80 -24.76 -27.25 -0.92
C GLY A 80 -23.60 -28.20 -1.26
N ALA A 81 -23.55 -28.74 -2.48
CA ALA A 81 -22.49 -29.64 -2.94
C ALA A 81 -21.20 -28.87 -3.28
N SER A 82 -21.28 -27.71 -3.92
CA SER A 82 -20.12 -26.82 -4.15
C SER A 82 -19.54 -26.30 -2.83
N LEU A 83 -20.37 -25.92 -1.86
CA LEU A 83 -19.91 -25.56 -0.50
C LEU A 83 -19.17 -26.73 0.18
N ALA A 84 -19.72 -27.95 0.11
CA ALA A 84 -19.08 -29.14 0.67
C ALA A 84 -17.75 -29.48 -0.04
N ALA A 85 -17.70 -29.33 -1.37
CA ALA A 85 -16.49 -29.49 -2.16
C ALA A 85 -15.42 -28.44 -1.81
N TYR A 86 -15.83 -27.18 -1.62
CA TYR A 86 -14.95 -26.06 -1.24
C TYR A 86 -14.31 -26.29 0.14
N VAL A 87 -15.13 -26.59 1.15
CA VAL A 87 -14.64 -26.95 2.49
C VAL A 87 -13.73 -28.18 2.43
N GLY A 88 -14.11 -29.18 1.64
CA GLY A 88 -13.36 -30.42 1.45
C GLY A 88 -11.98 -30.22 0.80
N PHE A 89 -11.88 -29.36 -0.22
CA PHE A 89 -10.62 -29.05 -0.89
C PHE A 89 -9.74 -28.11 -0.06
N PHE A 90 -10.32 -27.10 0.58
CA PHE A 90 -9.61 -26.23 1.52
C PHE A 90 -8.98 -27.04 2.66
N ALA A 91 -9.67 -28.05 3.19
CA ALA A 91 -9.11 -28.97 4.20
C ALA A 91 -7.88 -29.75 3.69
N ILE A 92 -7.88 -30.17 2.42
CA ILE A 92 -6.76 -30.91 1.81
C ILE A 92 -5.55 -30.00 1.57
N LEU A 93 -5.78 -28.79 1.05
CA LEU A 93 -4.76 -27.75 0.90
C LEU A 93 -4.15 -27.37 2.26
N TRP A 94 -5.00 -27.04 3.25
CA TRP A 94 -4.59 -26.56 4.55
C TRP A 94 -3.81 -27.63 5.32
N ALA A 95 -4.32 -28.88 5.36
CA ALA A 95 -3.61 -29.97 6.03
C ALA A 95 -2.25 -30.24 5.37
N THR A 96 -2.16 -30.19 4.03
CA THR A 96 -0.89 -30.42 3.32
C THR A 96 0.11 -29.29 3.55
N TRP A 97 -0.33 -28.02 3.52
CA TRP A 97 0.49 -26.88 3.91
C TRP A 97 0.96 -27.00 5.37
N PHE A 98 0.04 -27.30 6.29
CA PHE A 98 0.30 -27.38 7.72
C PHE A 98 1.36 -28.44 8.05
N GLN A 99 1.29 -29.64 7.48
CA GLN A 99 2.30 -30.69 7.70
C GLN A 99 3.70 -30.28 7.23
N VAL A 100 3.81 -29.57 6.10
CA VAL A 100 5.07 -29.00 5.60
C VAL A 100 5.58 -27.94 6.58
N THR A 101 4.73 -26.99 6.98
CA THR A 101 5.08 -25.95 7.95
C THR A 101 5.52 -26.53 9.31
N LEU A 102 4.90 -27.61 9.80
CA LEU A 102 5.34 -28.30 11.04
C LEU A 102 6.71 -28.97 10.91
N HIS A 103 7.14 -29.36 9.71
CA HIS A 103 8.52 -29.83 9.47
C HIS A 103 9.48 -28.63 9.42
N ASP A 104 9.18 -27.64 8.58
CA ASP A 104 10.06 -26.51 8.29
C ASP A 104 10.48 -25.76 9.55
N VAL A 105 9.48 -25.37 10.34
CA VAL A 105 9.60 -24.58 11.56
C VAL A 105 10.42 -25.28 12.67
N ARG A 106 10.73 -26.58 12.50
CA ARG A 106 11.61 -27.35 13.41
C ARG A 106 12.98 -27.67 12.82
N PHE A 107 13.10 -27.83 11.50
CA PHE A 107 14.28 -28.46 10.88
C PHE A 107 14.82 -27.80 9.60
N ALA A 108 14.01 -27.03 8.86
CA ALA A 108 14.41 -26.51 7.55
C ALA A 108 15.52 -25.46 7.68
N ARG A 109 16.72 -25.82 7.20
CA ARG A 109 17.88 -24.93 7.12
C ARG A 109 18.26 -24.71 5.67
N ASP A 110 18.42 -23.44 5.30
CA ASP A 110 18.87 -23.04 3.98
C ASP A 110 20.11 -23.84 3.52
N SER A 111 19.91 -24.61 2.46
CA SER A 111 20.84 -25.56 1.87
C SER A 111 20.31 -26.00 0.50
N VAL A 112 21.17 -26.56 -0.35
CA VAL A 112 20.75 -27.04 -1.67
C VAL A 112 19.70 -28.17 -1.55
N TYR A 113 19.88 -29.08 -0.59
CA TYR A 113 18.91 -30.13 -0.26
C TYR A 113 17.53 -29.57 0.11
N GLU A 114 17.46 -28.61 1.03
CA GLU A 114 16.16 -28.06 1.47
C GLU A 114 15.48 -27.28 0.34
N ARG A 115 16.23 -26.51 -0.46
CA ARG A 115 15.70 -25.83 -1.66
C ARG A 115 15.18 -26.82 -2.70
N ALA A 116 15.85 -27.94 -2.92
CA ALA A 116 15.34 -29.01 -3.80
C ALA A 116 14.04 -29.63 -3.27
N CYS A 117 13.93 -29.81 -1.95
CA CYS A 117 12.69 -30.22 -1.29
C CYS A 117 11.57 -29.18 -1.47
N LYS A 118 11.88 -27.88 -1.36
CA LYS A 118 10.91 -26.80 -1.63
C LYS A 118 10.40 -26.83 -3.08
N VAL A 119 11.27 -27.07 -4.06
CA VAL A 119 10.87 -27.23 -5.48
C VAL A 119 9.92 -28.41 -5.67
N ALA A 120 10.18 -29.56 -5.04
CA ALA A 120 9.27 -30.71 -5.08
C ALA A 120 7.92 -30.43 -4.37
N GLN A 121 7.93 -29.66 -3.28
CA GLN A 121 6.71 -29.15 -2.62
C GLN A 121 5.92 -28.20 -3.51
N PHE A 122 6.56 -27.28 -4.24
CA PHE A 122 5.88 -26.42 -5.22
C PHE A 122 5.23 -27.25 -6.34
N ALA A 123 5.94 -28.26 -6.87
CA ALA A 123 5.39 -29.16 -7.89
C ALA A 123 4.16 -29.93 -7.38
N ALA A 124 4.17 -30.38 -6.12
CA ALA A 124 2.99 -30.98 -5.50
C ALA A 124 1.81 -29.98 -5.40
N PHE A 125 2.05 -28.73 -5.02
CA PHE A 125 1.00 -27.69 -4.99
C PHE A 125 0.48 -27.32 -6.38
N VAL A 126 1.28 -27.36 -7.44
CA VAL A 126 0.78 -27.24 -8.83
C VAL A 126 -0.10 -28.44 -9.18
N GLY A 127 0.27 -29.64 -8.75
CA GLY A 127 -0.57 -30.85 -8.91
C GLY A 127 -1.92 -30.76 -8.17
N LEU A 128 -1.95 -30.14 -6.98
CA LEU A 128 -3.20 -29.88 -6.26
C LEU A 128 -4.11 -28.90 -7.03
N ALA A 129 -3.56 -27.84 -7.64
CA ALA A 129 -4.34 -26.89 -8.43
C ALA A 129 -5.00 -27.55 -9.65
N LEU A 130 -4.26 -28.40 -10.35
CA LEU A 130 -4.78 -29.17 -11.49
C LEU A 130 -5.93 -30.10 -11.06
N ALA A 131 -5.74 -30.86 -9.98
CA ALA A 131 -6.79 -31.75 -9.45
C ALA A 131 -8.01 -30.98 -8.89
N GLY A 132 -7.77 -29.80 -8.31
CA GLY A 132 -8.80 -28.93 -7.75
C GLY A 132 -9.79 -28.39 -8.78
N SER A 133 -9.35 -28.13 -10.02
CA SER A 133 -10.16 -27.54 -11.10
C SER A 133 -11.47 -28.27 -11.47
N LYS A 134 -11.63 -29.52 -11.02
CA LYS A 134 -12.83 -30.36 -11.22
C LYS A 134 -13.10 -31.24 -9.97
N PHE A 135 -12.84 -30.71 -8.78
CA PHE A 135 -12.99 -31.47 -7.53
C PHE A 135 -14.43 -31.38 -7.01
N GLU A 136 -15.27 -32.33 -7.42
CA GLU A 136 -16.70 -32.40 -7.03
C GLU A 136 -17.03 -33.79 -6.45
N PRO A 137 -16.52 -34.15 -5.25
CA PRO A 137 -16.61 -35.53 -4.73
C PRO A 137 -18.04 -36.02 -4.54
N VAL A 138 -18.96 -35.14 -4.12
CA VAL A 138 -20.39 -35.49 -3.89
C VAL A 138 -21.11 -35.78 -5.20
N GLU A 139 -20.95 -34.92 -6.20
CA GLU A 139 -21.59 -35.10 -7.51
C GLU A 139 -20.98 -36.27 -8.29
N ASN A 140 -19.66 -36.47 -8.19
CA ASN A 140 -19.00 -37.63 -8.78
C ASN A 140 -19.39 -38.95 -8.10
N ALA A 141 -19.75 -38.95 -6.81
CA ALA A 141 -20.31 -40.13 -6.15
C ALA A 141 -21.73 -40.48 -6.69
N ALA A 142 -22.53 -39.48 -7.06
CA ALA A 142 -23.85 -39.68 -7.65
C ALA A 142 -23.77 -40.14 -9.13
N LYS A 143 -23.01 -39.41 -9.95
CA LYS A 143 -22.91 -39.63 -11.41
C LYS A 143 -21.96 -40.77 -11.79
N GLY A 144 -20.86 -40.95 -11.06
CA GLY A 144 -19.89 -42.04 -11.26
C GLY A 144 -18.85 -41.79 -12.37
N THR A 145 -18.58 -40.54 -12.74
CA THR A 145 -17.93 -40.15 -14.01
C THR A 145 -16.61 -39.36 -13.88
N GLY A 146 -15.96 -39.34 -12.69
CA GLY A 146 -14.88 -38.37 -12.36
C GLY A 146 -13.52 -38.92 -11.93
N ASN A 147 -13.15 -40.16 -12.26
CA ASN A 147 -12.05 -40.85 -11.59
C ASN A 147 -10.65 -40.26 -11.81
N ALA A 148 -10.36 -39.65 -12.97
CA ALA A 148 -9.00 -39.23 -13.35
C ALA A 148 -8.40 -38.13 -12.44
N ASN A 149 -9.14 -37.05 -12.17
CA ASN A 149 -8.64 -35.94 -11.34
C ASN A 149 -8.53 -36.33 -9.86
N LEU A 150 -9.45 -37.17 -9.38
CA LEU A 150 -9.43 -37.72 -8.03
C LEU A 150 -8.25 -38.69 -7.83
N ARG A 151 -7.89 -39.44 -8.89
CA ARG A 151 -6.66 -40.25 -8.92
C ARG A 151 -5.40 -39.38 -8.94
N LEU A 152 -5.36 -38.30 -9.72
CA LEU A 152 -4.25 -37.33 -9.72
C LEU A 152 -4.04 -36.76 -8.31
N LEU A 153 -5.11 -36.31 -7.66
CA LEU A 153 -5.09 -35.82 -6.27
C LEU A 153 -4.42 -36.84 -5.32
N CYS A 154 -4.79 -38.12 -5.42
CA CYS A 154 -4.19 -39.16 -4.59
C CYS A 154 -2.68 -39.30 -4.84
N TRP A 155 -2.22 -39.33 -6.10
CA TRP A 155 -0.78 -39.42 -6.41
C TRP A 155 0.02 -38.20 -5.95
N VAL A 156 -0.56 -37.01 -6.03
CA VAL A 156 0.05 -35.77 -5.50
C VAL A 156 0.18 -35.84 -3.97
N LEU A 157 -0.84 -36.34 -3.27
CA LEU A 157 -0.79 -36.56 -1.81
C LEU A 157 0.25 -37.64 -1.43
N VAL A 158 0.34 -38.74 -2.18
CA VAL A 158 1.39 -39.75 -2.01
C VAL A 158 2.78 -39.11 -2.13
N ALA A 159 3.04 -38.35 -3.21
CA ALA A 159 4.33 -37.70 -3.42
C ALA A 159 4.69 -36.74 -2.26
N SER A 160 3.73 -35.93 -1.81
CA SER A 160 3.87 -35.04 -0.65
C SER A 160 4.26 -35.80 0.63
N ARG A 161 3.60 -36.94 0.93
CA ARG A 161 3.85 -37.69 2.17
C ARG A 161 5.12 -38.55 2.11
N VAL A 162 5.47 -39.10 0.95
CA VAL A 162 6.77 -39.74 0.73
C VAL A 162 7.90 -38.71 0.92
N GLN A 163 7.76 -37.50 0.38
CA GLN A 163 8.76 -36.45 0.58
C GLN A 163 8.93 -36.09 2.07
N LEU A 164 7.83 -35.87 2.80
CA LEU A 164 7.90 -35.59 4.24
C LEU A 164 8.58 -36.73 4.99
N ALA A 165 8.21 -37.99 4.73
CA ALA A 165 8.87 -39.15 5.32
C ALA A 165 10.39 -39.17 5.06
N LEU A 166 10.83 -38.82 3.84
CA LEU A 166 12.26 -38.69 3.50
C LEU A 166 12.95 -37.55 4.26
N GLN A 167 12.30 -36.40 4.44
CA GLN A 167 12.85 -35.28 5.24
C GLN A 167 13.00 -35.66 6.72
N TYR A 168 11.99 -36.28 7.34
CA TYR A 168 12.10 -36.78 8.72
C TYR A 168 13.15 -37.92 8.86
N CYS A 169 13.33 -38.76 7.84
CA CYS A 169 14.42 -39.74 7.79
C CYS A 169 15.80 -39.07 7.76
N PHE A 170 15.98 -38.00 6.96
CA PHE A 170 17.23 -37.23 6.93
C PHE A 170 17.56 -36.62 8.30
N VAL A 171 16.56 -36.02 8.97
CA VAL A 171 16.69 -35.53 10.36
C VAL A 171 17.06 -36.68 11.30
N GLY A 172 16.40 -37.84 11.19
CA GLY A 172 16.70 -39.04 11.97
C GLY A 172 18.16 -39.52 11.84
N VAL A 173 18.70 -39.53 10.62
CA VAL A 173 20.12 -39.86 10.35
C VAL A 173 21.08 -38.83 10.99
N ALA A 174 20.75 -37.54 10.93
CA ALA A 174 21.55 -36.49 11.57
C ALA A 174 21.56 -36.63 13.11
N VAL A 175 20.39 -36.89 13.70
CA VAL A 175 20.19 -37.14 15.14
C VAL A 175 20.93 -38.40 15.59
N ALA A 176 20.95 -39.46 14.76
CA ALA A 176 21.73 -40.68 15.00
C ALA A 176 23.25 -40.41 15.00
N ARG A 177 23.76 -39.65 14.02
CA ARG A 177 25.18 -39.24 13.97
C ARG A 177 25.62 -38.43 15.19
N LYS A 178 24.73 -37.61 15.76
CA LYS A 178 24.98 -36.85 17.01
C LYS A 178 24.66 -37.63 18.30
N ARG A 179 24.22 -38.90 18.21
CA ARG A 179 23.88 -39.81 19.33
C ARG A 179 22.78 -39.32 20.29
N PHE A 180 21.82 -38.53 19.81
CA PHE A 180 20.67 -38.10 20.63
C PHE A 180 19.60 -39.20 20.76
N SER A 181 19.90 -40.24 21.54
CA SER A 181 19.08 -41.47 21.65
C SER A 181 17.61 -41.25 22.02
N LYS A 182 17.30 -40.21 22.80
CA LYS A 182 15.92 -39.89 23.23
C LYS A 182 15.01 -39.37 22.10
N LEU A 183 15.55 -39.08 20.92
CA LEU A 183 14.81 -38.55 19.75
C LEU A 183 14.50 -39.61 18.68
N TYR A 184 15.08 -40.81 18.75
CA TYR A 184 14.90 -41.84 17.71
C TYR A 184 13.44 -42.30 17.60
N LEU A 185 12.80 -42.62 18.74
CA LEU A 185 11.41 -43.08 18.78
C LEU A 185 10.42 -42.04 18.21
N PRO A 186 10.37 -40.77 18.67
CA PRO A 186 9.40 -39.82 18.14
C PRO A 186 9.66 -39.42 16.67
N LEU A 187 10.90 -39.40 16.19
CA LEU A 187 11.17 -39.19 14.77
C LEU A 187 10.74 -40.39 13.92
N GLY A 188 11.03 -41.62 14.37
CA GLY A 188 10.56 -42.85 13.72
C GLY A 188 9.04 -42.95 13.67
N LEU A 189 8.34 -42.51 14.73
CA LEU A 189 6.88 -42.43 14.75
C LEU A 189 6.33 -41.41 13.73
N ASN A 190 6.97 -40.24 13.54
CA ASN A 190 6.58 -39.30 12.49
C ASN A 190 6.77 -39.92 11.09
N VAL A 191 7.91 -40.57 10.83
CA VAL A 191 8.16 -41.29 9.57
C VAL A 191 7.08 -42.37 9.33
N ALA A 192 6.71 -43.14 10.35
CA ALA A 192 5.67 -44.16 10.26
C ALA A 192 4.28 -43.56 9.96
N VAL A 193 3.92 -42.42 10.56
CA VAL A 193 2.67 -41.71 10.27
C VAL A 193 2.61 -41.26 8.80
N TYR A 194 3.65 -40.59 8.30
CA TYR A 194 3.68 -40.12 6.90
C TYR A 194 3.77 -41.28 5.89
N ALA A 195 4.51 -42.34 6.19
CA ALA A 195 4.57 -43.54 5.35
C ALA A 195 3.21 -44.28 5.33
N GLY A 196 2.52 -44.36 6.46
CA GLY A 196 1.17 -44.92 6.56
C GLY A 196 0.13 -44.09 5.78
N ALA A 197 0.21 -42.76 5.88
CA ALA A 197 -0.64 -41.86 5.08
C ALA A 197 -0.36 -42.00 3.57
N ALA A 198 0.91 -42.07 3.16
CA ALA A 198 1.29 -42.34 1.78
C ALA A 198 0.74 -43.69 1.28
N ALA A 199 0.84 -44.76 2.06
CA ALA A 199 0.27 -46.05 1.72
C ALA A 199 -1.26 -45.99 1.59
N ALA A 200 -1.95 -45.30 2.50
CA ALA A 200 -3.41 -45.12 2.46
C ALA A 200 -3.86 -44.35 1.21
N PHE A 201 -3.19 -43.24 0.87
CA PHE A 201 -3.47 -42.50 -0.38
C PHE A 201 -3.11 -43.31 -1.64
N GLY A 202 -2.08 -44.16 -1.59
CA GLY A 202 -1.73 -45.08 -2.68
C GLY A 202 -2.81 -46.14 -2.92
N VAL A 203 -3.33 -46.77 -1.87
CA VAL A 203 -4.48 -47.70 -1.95
C VAL A 203 -5.73 -46.98 -2.46
N LEU A 204 -5.98 -45.75 -2.00
CA LEU A 204 -7.09 -44.92 -2.49
C LEU A 204 -6.94 -44.56 -3.98
N ALA A 205 -5.71 -44.32 -4.48
CA ALA A 205 -5.45 -44.08 -5.90
C ALA A 205 -5.79 -45.30 -6.79
N LEU A 206 -5.68 -46.53 -6.25
CA LEU A 206 -6.09 -47.75 -6.94
C LEU A 206 -7.62 -47.88 -7.02
N ALA A 207 -8.35 -47.38 -6.02
CA ALA A 207 -9.82 -47.36 -6.03
C ALA A 207 -10.40 -46.43 -7.12
N PHE A 208 -9.65 -45.39 -7.53
CA PHE A 208 -10.00 -44.48 -8.62
C PHE A 208 -9.34 -44.87 -9.97
N ARG A 209 -9.06 -46.16 -10.20
CA ARG A 209 -8.55 -46.63 -11.50
C ARG A 209 -9.62 -46.52 -12.59
N GLU A 210 -9.20 -46.19 -13.81
CA GLU A 210 -10.05 -46.26 -15.00
C GLU A 210 -10.51 -47.70 -15.25
N GLY A 211 -11.82 -47.89 -15.45
CA GLY A 211 -12.44 -49.22 -15.56
C GLY A 211 -12.86 -49.85 -14.23
N ALA A 212 -12.52 -49.26 -13.07
CA ALA A 212 -13.24 -49.57 -11.83
C ALA A 212 -14.65 -48.97 -11.90
N GLY A 213 -15.67 -49.77 -11.56
CA GLY A 213 -17.07 -49.32 -11.54
C GLY A 213 -17.33 -48.24 -10.47
N LYS A 214 -18.60 -47.83 -10.30
CA LYS A 214 -19.00 -46.79 -9.32
C LYS A 214 -18.36 -47.04 -7.94
N ALA A 215 -17.50 -46.12 -7.50
CA ALA A 215 -16.84 -46.20 -6.21
C ALA A 215 -17.88 -46.14 -5.07
N ARG A 216 -17.68 -46.92 -4.00
CA ARG A 216 -18.59 -46.91 -2.84
C ARG A 216 -18.59 -45.50 -2.20
N PRO A 217 -19.73 -44.95 -1.75
CA PRO A 217 -19.78 -43.59 -1.18
C PRO A 217 -18.81 -43.33 -0.02
N GLY A 218 -18.50 -44.36 0.78
CA GLY A 218 -17.50 -44.26 1.86
C GLY A 218 -16.06 -43.97 1.41
N VAL A 219 -15.71 -44.26 0.14
CA VAL A 219 -14.35 -44.05 -0.40
C VAL A 219 -13.98 -42.57 -0.43
N TYR A 220 -14.95 -41.69 -0.68
CA TYR A 220 -14.74 -40.23 -0.75
C TYR A 220 -14.38 -39.63 0.62
N TRP A 221 -14.76 -40.27 1.73
CA TRP A 221 -14.42 -39.79 3.08
C TRP A 221 -12.99 -40.12 3.51
N VAL A 222 -12.31 -41.03 2.81
CA VAL A 222 -10.98 -41.52 3.21
C VAL A 222 -9.93 -40.41 3.24
N TRP A 223 -10.00 -39.42 2.33
CA TRP A 223 -9.05 -38.29 2.35
C TRP A 223 -9.05 -37.55 3.68
N TRP A 224 -10.22 -37.11 4.14
CA TRP A 224 -10.33 -36.31 5.36
C TRP A 224 -10.04 -37.13 6.62
N ILE A 225 -10.39 -38.42 6.64
CA ILE A 225 -10.04 -39.33 7.75
C ILE A 225 -8.52 -39.49 7.84
N VAL A 226 -7.83 -39.77 6.73
CA VAL A 226 -6.36 -39.94 6.72
C VAL A 226 -5.66 -38.64 7.14
N LEU A 227 -6.08 -37.49 6.60
CA LEU A 227 -5.53 -36.18 6.97
C LEU A 227 -5.75 -35.83 8.44
N PHE A 228 -6.93 -36.18 9.00
CA PHE A 228 -7.22 -35.97 10.41
C PHE A 228 -6.36 -36.86 11.32
N VAL A 229 -6.26 -38.16 11.02
CA VAL A 229 -5.43 -39.10 11.77
C VAL A 229 -3.95 -38.72 11.69
N GLU A 230 -3.47 -38.29 10.53
CA GLU A 230 -2.12 -37.75 10.32
C GLU A 230 -1.88 -36.49 11.18
N GLY A 231 -2.79 -35.51 11.12
CA GLY A 231 -2.72 -34.28 11.90
C GLY A 231 -2.71 -34.51 13.42
N VAL A 232 -3.64 -35.34 13.91
CA VAL A 232 -3.69 -35.72 15.33
C VAL A 232 -2.43 -36.49 15.73
N GLY A 233 -1.92 -37.39 14.89
CA GLY A 233 -0.71 -38.16 15.14
C GLY A 233 0.54 -37.29 15.32
N THR A 234 0.83 -36.39 14.37
CA THR A 234 2.05 -35.55 14.42
C THR A 234 1.99 -34.53 15.56
N ILE A 235 0.81 -34.04 15.90
CA ILE A 235 0.56 -33.17 17.06
C ILE A 235 0.71 -33.94 18.37
N ALA A 236 0.10 -35.13 18.50
CA ALA A 236 0.19 -35.96 19.70
C ALA A 236 1.64 -36.34 20.05
N ILE A 237 2.45 -36.72 19.04
CA ILE A 237 3.89 -36.97 19.22
C ILE A 237 4.59 -35.70 19.73
N SER A 238 4.27 -34.54 19.16
CA SER A 238 4.86 -33.24 19.55
C SER A 238 4.37 -32.74 20.92
N CYS A 239 3.22 -33.22 21.41
CA CYS A 239 2.72 -33.01 22.76
C CYS A 239 3.45 -33.87 23.80
N TRP A 240 3.63 -35.16 23.48
CA TRP A 240 4.18 -36.17 24.39
C TRP A 240 5.70 -36.02 24.56
N TRP A 241 6.45 -35.78 23.46
CA TRP A 241 7.90 -35.58 23.50
C TRP A 241 8.26 -34.09 23.48
N ARG A 242 8.43 -33.50 24.68
CA ARG A 242 8.72 -32.06 24.87
C ARG A 242 9.97 -31.52 24.13
N MET A 243 10.91 -32.37 23.71
CA MET A 243 12.07 -31.98 22.90
C MET A 243 11.69 -31.58 21.45
N LEU A 244 10.53 -32.04 20.96
CA LEU A 244 9.97 -31.72 19.64
C LEU A 244 8.89 -30.61 19.73
N SER A 245 8.87 -29.86 20.83
CA SER A 245 7.88 -28.81 21.12
C SER A 245 8.09 -27.56 20.27
N PHE A 246 7.01 -27.04 19.67
CA PHE A 246 6.98 -25.79 18.91
C PHE A 246 7.18 -24.51 19.75
N LYS A 247 7.44 -24.61 21.06
CA LYS A 247 7.49 -23.47 22.00
C LYS A 247 8.56 -22.42 21.68
N LYS A 248 9.69 -22.83 21.10
CA LYS A 248 10.83 -21.95 20.71
C LYS A 248 10.93 -21.77 19.18
N THR A 249 9.79 -21.73 18.49
CA THR A 249 9.74 -21.70 17.02
C THR A 249 8.80 -20.62 16.50
N HIS A 250 9.02 -20.13 15.27
CA HIS A 250 8.25 -19.07 14.63
C HIS A 250 6.87 -19.51 14.09
N LEU A 251 6.32 -20.63 14.57
CA LEU A 251 5.00 -21.16 14.15
C LEU A 251 3.88 -20.11 14.29
N VAL A 252 3.94 -19.26 15.32
CA VAL A 252 2.92 -18.25 15.62
C VAL A 252 2.95 -17.11 14.60
N GLU A 253 4.14 -16.74 14.14
CA GLU A 253 4.34 -15.79 13.05
C GLU A 253 3.82 -16.40 11.73
N ARG A 254 4.20 -17.64 11.40
CA ARG A 254 3.74 -18.36 10.19
C ARG A 254 2.22 -18.47 10.11
N MET A 255 1.52 -18.72 11.23
CA MET A 255 0.04 -18.71 11.25
C MET A 255 -0.56 -17.31 11.05
N GLY A 256 0.09 -16.27 11.59
CA GLY A 256 -0.29 -14.88 11.32
C GLY A 256 -0.09 -14.48 9.87
N LEU A 257 1.08 -14.79 9.29
CA LEU A 257 1.41 -14.54 7.89
C LEU A 257 0.44 -15.26 6.94
N LEU A 258 0.16 -16.55 7.15
CA LEU A 258 -0.86 -17.25 6.35
C LEU A 258 -2.22 -16.57 6.44
N THR A 259 -2.64 -16.15 7.65
CA THR A 259 -3.90 -15.43 7.85
C THR A 259 -3.95 -14.11 7.07
N LEU A 260 -2.84 -13.37 7.01
CA LEU A 260 -2.73 -12.16 6.19
C LEU A 260 -2.90 -12.45 4.69
N ILE A 261 -2.24 -13.49 4.18
CA ILE A 261 -2.34 -13.87 2.76
C ILE A 261 -3.76 -14.37 2.43
N VAL A 262 -4.42 -15.07 3.37
CA VAL A 262 -5.83 -15.49 3.24
C VAL A 262 -6.78 -14.27 3.19
N ILE A 263 -6.59 -13.24 4.01
CA ILE A 263 -7.33 -11.97 3.89
C ILE A 263 -7.05 -11.29 2.53
N GLY A 264 -5.82 -11.43 2.01
CA GLY A 264 -5.43 -10.97 0.68
C GLY A 264 -6.18 -11.65 -0.47
N GLU A 265 -6.58 -12.92 -0.34
CA GLU A 265 -7.42 -13.61 -1.33
C GLU A 265 -8.80 -12.94 -1.46
N GLY A 266 -9.43 -12.62 -0.31
CA GLY A 266 -10.66 -11.84 -0.28
C GLY A 266 -10.52 -10.45 -0.91
N ALA A 267 -9.36 -9.80 -0.79
CA ALA A 267 -9.09 -8.52 -1.46
C ALA A 267 -8.99 -8.67 -3.00
N ILE A 268 -8.43 -9.77 -3.50
CA ILE A 268 -8.46 -10.12 -4.93
C ILE A 268 -9.90 -10.37 -5.39
N GLY A 269 -10.72 -11.03 -4.57
CA GLY A 269 -12.15 -11.21 -4.83
C GLY A 269 -12.92 -9.88 -4.94
N VAL A 270 -12.63 -8.91 -4.07
CA VAL A 270 -13.20 -7.56 -4.16
C VAL A 270 -12.89 -6.90 -5.50
N THR A 271 -11.66 -6.96 -6.02
CA THR A 271 -11.34 -6.32 -7.31
C THR A 271 -12.06 -6.99 -8.49
N LYS A 272 -12.22 -8.31 -8.48
CA LYS A 272 -13.08 -9.04 -9.43
C LYS A 272 -14.55 -8.56 -9.34
N THR A 273 -15.06 -8.37 -8.12
CA THR A 273 -16.43 -7.91 -7.86
C THR A 273 -16.66 -6.46 -8.31
N VAL A 274 -15.69 -5.57 -8.08
CA VAL A 274 -15.67 -4.19 -8.61
C VAL A 274 -15.73 -4.20 -10.14
N SER A 275 -14.91 -5.01 -10.80
CA SER A 275 -14.93 -5.15 -12.26
C SER A 275 -16.29 -5.63 -12.78
N LYS A 276 -16.89 -6.64 -12.13
CA LYS A 276 -18.22 -7.18 -12.48
C LYS A 276 -19.36 -6.16 -12.32
N MET A 277 -19.32 -5.30 -11.28
CA MET A 277 -20.41 -4.35 -10.99
C MET A 277 -20.23 -2.97 -11.62
N MET A 278 -19.01 -2.40 -11.60
CA MET A 278 -18.75 -1.00 -11.98
C MET A 278 -18.33 -0.83 -13.44
N GLY A 279 -17.93 -1.89 -14.14
CA GLY A 279 -17.43 -1.85 -15.53
C GLY A 279 -18.47 -1.49 -16.61
N LYS A 280 -19.65 -0.98 -16.26
CA LYS A 280 -20.77 -0.75 -17.21
C LYS A 280 -21.39 0.66 -17.21
N THR A 281 -21.29 1.45 -16.13
CA THR A 281 -22.06 2.72 -15.99
C THR A 281 -21.33 3.86 -15.27
N GLY A 282 -20.07 3.68 -14.88
CA GLY A 282 -19.48 4.55 -13.86
C GLY A 282 -20.06 4.26 -12.46
N VAL A 283 -19.90 5.21 -11.55
CA VAL A 283 -20.03 5.00 -10.10
C VAL A 283 -21.50 4.94 -9.65
N ASP A 284 -22.10 3.75 -9.63
CA ASP A 284 -23.38 3.51 -8.94
C ASP A 284 -23.18 3.55 -7.41
N TRP A 285 -23.97 4.39 -6.72
CA TRP A 285 -23.76 4.63 -5.28
C TRP A 285 -24.01 3.37 -4.42
N GLN A 286 -24.98 2.52 -4.80
CA GLN A 286 -25.30 1.31 -4.05
C GLN A 286 -24.21 0.26 -4.23
N GLY A 287 -23.75 0.05 -5.47
CA GLY A 287 -22.59 -0.80 -5.75
C GLY A 287 -21.34 -0.34 -5.01
N THR A 288 -21.09 0.98 -4.98
CA THR A 288 -19.94 1.58 -4.28
C THR A 288 -20.03 1.41 -2.76
N LEU A 289 -21.20 1.61 -2.15
CA LEU A 289 -21.42 1.36 -0.73
C LEU A 289 -21.20 -0.11 -0.37
N LEU A 290 -21.70 -1.04 -1.18
CA LEU A 290 -21.52 -2.48 -0.95
C LEU A 290 -20.05 -2.87 -1.06
N VAL A 291 -19.32 -2.42 -2.09
CA VAL A 291 -17.85 -2.62 -2.20
C VAL A 291 -17.13 -2.08 -0.97
N GLY A 292 -17.47 -0.86 -0.53
CA GLY A 292 -16.93 -0.26 0.69
C GLY A 292 -17.17 -1.12 1.93
N CYS A 293 -18.35 -1.75 2.05
CA CYS A 293 -18.65 -2.69 3.13
C CYS A 293 -17.79 -3.97 3.08
N ILE A 294 -17.48 -4.51 1.89
CA ILE A 294 -16.58 -5.67 1.78
C ILE A 294 -15.15 -5.27 2.18
N VAL A 295 -14.66 -4.12 1.70
CA VAL A 295 -13.32 -3.61 2.06
C VAL A 295 -13.22 -3.38 3.57
N LEU A 296 -14.21 -2.73 4.18
CA LEU A 296 -14.26 -2.53 5.64
C LEU A 296 -14.36 -3.85 6.40
N THR A 297 -15.09 -4.84 5.89
CA THR A 297 -15.14 -6.20 6.48
C THR A 297 -13.75 -6.84 6.51
N LEU A 298 -13.00 -6.80 5.40
CA LEU A 298 -11.62 -7.34 5.35
C LEU A 298 -10.66 -6.59 6.29
N VAL A 299 -10.75 -5.25 6.35
CA VAL A 299 -9.94 -4.43 7.27
C VAL A 299 -10.30 -4.70 8.73
N PHE A 300 -11.58 -4.84 9.07
CA PHE A 300 -11.99 -5.14 10.43
C PHE A 300 -11.63 -6.57 10.85
N LEU A 301 -11.67 -7.56 9.94
CA LEU A 301 -11.15 -8.90 10.19
C LEU A 301 -9.64 -8.87 10.49
N PHE A 302 -8.87 -8.13 9.69
CA PHE A 302 -7.43 -7.90 9.94
C PHE A 302 -7.20 -7.30 11.33
N LEU A 303 -7.82 -6.16 11.65
CA LEU A 303 -7.64 -5.48 12.94
C LEU A 303 -8.05 -6.36 14.12
N THR A 304 -9.20 -7.03 14.04
CA THR A 304 -9.75 -7.82 15.17
C THR A 304 -8.84 -8.99 15.56
N TYR A 305 -8.13 -9.55 14.58
CA TYR A 305 -7.14 -10.61 14.77
C TYR A 305 -5.77 -10.07 15.20
N PHE A 306 -5.17 -9.14 14.43
CA PHE A 306 -3.79 -8.71 14.65
C PHE A 306 -3.60 -7.85 15.92
N ASP A 307 -4.56 -6.99 16.30
CA ASP A 307 -4.50 -6.21 17.55
C ASP A 307 -4.37 -7.09 18.80
N ASN A 308 -4.88 -8.31 18.73
CA ASN A 308 -4.90 -9.27 19.82
C ASN A 308 -3.85 -10.39 19.61
N GLN A 309 -2.96 -10.25 18.63
CA GLN A 309 -1.91 -11.23 18.38
C GLN A 309 -0.96 -11.29 19.59
N PRO A 310 -0.66 -12.50 20.11
CA PRO A 310 0.11 -12.62 21.33
C PRO A 310 1.62 -12.46 21.14
N HIS A 311 2.24 -11.63 22.00
CA HIS A 311 3.65 -11.21 21.92
C HIS A 311 4.58 -11.99 22.89
N GLY A 312 4.29 -13.27 23.20
CA GLY A 312 5.10 -14.02 24.18
C GLY A 312 4.83 -15.52 24.25
N HIS A 313 5.71 -16.28 24.90
CA HIS A 313 5.70 -17.75 24.82
C HIS A 313 4.56 -18.45 25.60
N TYR A 314 3.76 -19.23 24.88
CA TYR A 314 2.67 -20.08 25.42
C TYR A 314 3.19 -21.34 26.12
N GLY A 315 2.27 -22.08 26.75
CA GLY A 315 2.51 -23.50 27.07
C GLY A 315 2.38 -24.37 25.81
N THR A 316 3.21 -25.40 25.68
CA THR A 316 3.30 -26.30 24.51
C THR A 316 1.95 -26.78 23.96
N ILE A 317 1.06 -27.26 24.84
CA ILE A 317 -0.27 -27.77 24.45
C ILE A 317 -1.17 -26.63 23.95
N ARG A 318 -1.16 -25.48 24.64
CA ARG A 318 -1.99 -24.31 24.27
C ARG A 318 -1.61 -23.75 22.91
N GLN A 319 -0.32 -23.72 22.56
CA GLN A 319 0.14 -23.30 21.24
C GLN A 319 -0.33 -24.22 20.12
N GLN A 320 -0.42 -25.54 20.37
CA GLN A 320 -0.90 -26.49 19.37
C GLN A 320 -2.42 -26.40 19.18
N ILE A 321 -3.19 -26.24 20.25
CA ILE A 321 -4.64 -25.98 20.16
C ILE A 321 -4.89 -24.64 19.43
N TRP A 322 -4.13 -23.61 19.76
CA TRP A 322 -4.17 -22.31 19.08
C TRP A 322 -3.86 -22.45 17.58
N ALA A 323 -2.81 -23.19 17.21
CA ALA A 323 -2.46 -23.43 15.80
C ALA A 323 -3.54 -24.23 15.05
N LEU A 324 -4.13 -25.27 15.65
CA LEU A 324 -5.24 -26.02 15.05
C LEU A 324 -6.50 -25.17 14.84
N LEU A 325 -6.79 -24.25 15.77
CA LEU A 325 -7.95 -23.37 15.67
C LEU A 325 -7.83 -22.36 14.52
N HIS A 326 -6.65 -22.21 13.90
CA HIS A 326 -6.51 -21.43 12.66
C HIS A 326 -7.18 -22.10 11.46
N PHE A 327 -7.35 -23.42 11.44
CA PHE A 327 -8.06 -24.10 10.34
C PHE A 327 -9.52 -23.61 10.20
N PRO A 328 -10.40 -23.74 11.21
CA PRO A 328 -11.78 -23.25 11.10
C PRO A 328 -11.84 -21.73 11.01
N PHE A 329 -10.90 -21.01 11.63
CA PHE A 329 -10.85 -19.54 11.53
C PHE A 329 -10.52 -19.06 10.11
N GLN A 330 -9.47 -19.58 9.46
CA GLN A 330 -9.07 -19.19 8.11
C GLN A 330 -10.13 -19.62 7.08
N LEU A 331 -10.70 -20.82 7.21
CA LEU A 331 -11.84 -21.25 6.40
C LEU A 331 -13.04 -20.30 6.54
N ALA A 332 -13.33 -19.83 7.75
CA ALA A 332 -14.41 -18.89 8.00
C ALA A 332 -14.08 -17.48 7.47
N VAL A 333 -12.84 -17.01 7.54
CA VAL A 333 -12.40 -15.73 6.91
C VAL A 333 -12.62 -15.77 5.39
N VAL A 334 -12.25 -16.87 4.72
CA VAL A 334 -12.53 -17.08 3.30
C VAL A 334 -14.05 -17.10 3.04
N GLY A 335 -14.81 -17.84 3.85
CA GLY A 335 -16.27 -17.89 3.76
C GLY A 335 -16.95 -16.52 3.94
N VAL A 336 -16.44 -15.65 4.81
CA VAL A 336 -16.92 -14.27 4.94
C VAL A 336 -16.54 -13.44 3.71
N GLY A 337 -15.31 -13.59 3.19
CA GLY A 337 -14.85 -12.89 1.98
C GLY A 337 -15.68 -13.25 0.73
N GLU A 338 -15.85 -14.54 0.46
CA GLU A 338 -16.67 -15.02 -0.67
C GLU A 338 -18.17 -14.74 -0.46
N GLY A 339 -18.70 -14.97 0.74
CA GLY A 339 -20.09 -14.62 1.08
C GLY A 339 -20.39 -13.14 0.86
N SER A 340 -19.46 -12.26 1.22
CA SER A 340 -19.59 -10.82 1.00
C SER A 340 -19.65 -10.46 -0.49
N GLN A 341 -18.87 -11.12 -1.34
CA GLN A 341 -18.89 -10.91 -2.79
C GLN A 341 -20.18 -11.43 -3.42
N GLN A 342 -20.60 -12.65 -3.08
CA GLN A 342 -21.81 -13.27 -3.63
C GLN A 342 -23.08 -12.48 -3.21
N LEU A 343 -23.14 -11.98 -1.98
CA LEU A 343 -24.24 -11.10 -1.53
C LEU A 343 -24.28 -9.76 -2.28
N ALA A 344 -23.13 -9.17 -2.62
CA ALA A 344 -23.08 -7.94 -3.41
C ALA A 344 -23.52 -8.17 -4.86
N LEU A 345 -23.04 -9.26 -5.49
CA LEU A 345 -23.46 -9.67 -6.84
C LEU A 345 -24.95 -10.03 -6.89
N ALA A 346 -25.48 -10.69 -5.86
CA ALA A 346 -26.90 -10.97 -5.71
C ALA A 346 -27.74 -9.69 -5.78
N ARG A 347 -27.38 -8.69 -4.95
CA ARG A 347 -28.07 -7.39 -4.93
C ARG A 347 -27.97 -6.64 -6.26
N TYR A 348 -26.82 -6.70 -6.93
CA TYR A 348 -26.63 -6.14 -8.27
C TYR A 348 -27.57 -6.79 -9.31
N ILE A 349 -27.72 -8.12 -9.28
CA ILE A 349 -28.62 -8.85 -10.18
C ILE A 349 -30.08 -8.48 -9.93
N ILE A 350 -30.55 -8.48 -8.66
CA ILE A 350 -31.92 -8.06 -8.31
C ILE A 350 -32.21 -6.66 -8.86
N ASN A 351 -31.30 -5.71 -8.60
CA ASN A 351 -31.48 -4.32 -9.02
C ASN A 351 -31.46 -4.18 -10.56
N SER A 352 -30.64 -4.97 -11.26
CA SER A 352 -30.56 -4.98 -12.73
C SER A 352 -31.85 -5.53 -13.36
N ILE A 353 -32.37 -6.64 -12.85
CA ILE A 353 -33.64 -7.23 -13.31
C ILE A 353 -34.82 -6.27 -13.00
N ALA A 354 -34.84 -5.65 -11.82
CA ALA A 354 -35.85 -4.64 -11.47
C ALA A 354 -35.80 -3.40 -12.38
N LYS A 355 -34.59 -2.88 -12.68
CA LYS A 355 -34.39 -1.78 -13.65
C LYS A 355 -34.89 -2.16 -15.05
N PHE A 356 -34.63 -3.39 -15.51
CA PHE A 356 -35.14 -3.87 -16.80
C PHE A 356 -36.67 -4.02 -16.81
N ARG A 357 -37.27 -4.56 -15.74
CA ARG A 357 -38.73 -4.65 -15.60
C ARG A 357 -39.39 -3.28 -15.62
N HIS A 358 -38.82 -2.29 -14.94
CA HIS A 358 -39.31 -0.90 -14.98
C HIS A 358 -39.21 -0.30 -16.39
N LYS A 359 -38.20 -0.68 -17.19
CA LYS A 359 -38.11 -0.24 -18.60
C LYS A 359 -39.19 -0.85 -19.49
N ILE A 360 -39.59 -2.10 -19.25
CA ILE A 360 -40.75 -2.70 -19.93
C ILE A 360 -42.03 -1.95 -19.59
N VAL A 361 -42.27 -1.65 -18.31
CA VAL A 361 -43.44 -0.86 -17.88
C VAL A 361 -43.42 0.53 -18.52
N GLN A 362 -42.28 1.22 -18.50
CA GLN A 362 -42.14 2.54 -19.12
C GLN A 362 -42.46 2.51 -20.63
N TYR A 363 -41.84 1.61 -21.38
CA TYR A 363 -42.01 1.58 -22.84
C TYR A 363 -43.39 1.10 -23.30
N CYS A 364 -44.07 0.26 -22.51
CA CYS A 364 -45.36 -0.32 -22.86
C CYS A 364 -46.54 0.52 -22.33
N VAL A 365 -46.47 1.04 -21.09
CA VAL A 365 -47.58 1.77 -20.46
C VAL A 365 -47.40 3.29 -20.50
N ASP A 366 -46.22 3.82 -20.15
CA ASP A 366 -46.01 5.27 -20.11
C ASP A 366 -45.85 5.84 -21.54
N ASP A 367 -45.07 5.15 -22.39
CA ASP A 367 -44.77 5.57 -23.77
C ASP A 367 -45.72 4.95 -24.82
N GLY A 368 -46.53 3.93 -24.46
CA GLY A 368 -47.54 3.32 -25.35
C GLY A 368 -47.01 2.63 -26.61
N LEU A 369 -45.77 2.12 -26.61
CA LEU A 369 -45.12 1.58 -27.80
C LEU A 369 -45.56 0.12 -28.10
N GLU A 370 -45.84 -0.19 -29.37
CA GLU A 370 -46.08 -1.56 -29.85
C GLU A 370 -45.19 -1.90 -31.06
N GLY A 371 -45.13 -3.19 -31.43
CA GLY A 371 -44.42 -3.70 -32.61
C GLY A 371 -42.93 -3.36 -32.64
N ASP A 372 -42.45 -2.90 -33.80
CA ASP A 372 -41.04 -2.58 -34.04
C ASP A 372 -40.49 -1.53 -33.06
N ALA A 373 -41.25 -0.47 -32.77
CA ALA A 373 -40.80 0.61 -31.91
C ALA A 373 -40.52 0.15 -30.47
N LEU A 374 -41.36 -0.78 -29.97
CA LEU A 374 -41.16 -1.42 -28.67
C LEU A 374 -39.94 -2.33 -28.69
N VAL A 375 -39.82 -3.18 -29.71
CA VAL A 375 -38.73 -4.17 -29.82
C VAL A 375 -37.36 -3.49 -30.00
N ASP A 376 -37.26 -2.38 -30.70
CA ASP A 376 -36.01 -1.63 -30.84
C ASP A 376 -35.57 -0.98 -29.50
N LYS A 377 -36.51 -0.40 -28.75
CA LYS A 377 -36.25 0.15 -27.41
C LYS A 377 -35.85 -0.94 -26.40
N LEU A 378 -36.54 -2.07 -26.41
CA LEU A 378 -36.18 -3.23 -25.58
C LEU A 378 -34.84 -3.85 -25.99
N SER A 379 -34.54 -3.92 -27.29
CA SER A 379 -33.24 -4.38 -27.80
C SER A 379 -32.11 -3.46 -27.36
N ALA A 380 -32.31 -2.14 -27.35
CA ALA A 380 -31.36 -1.18 -26.79
C ALA A 380 -31.16 -1.37 -25.27
N ALA A 381 -32.25 -1.58 -24.53
CA ALA A 381 -32.21 -1.87 -23.08
C ALA A 381 -31.54 -3.21 -22.75
N VAL A 382 -31.60 -4.22 -23.63
CA VAL A 382 -30.84 -5.47 -23.52
C VAL A 382 -29.36 -5.23 -23.86
N LYS A 383 -29.06 -4.48 -24.93
CA LYS A 383 -27.70 -4.20 -25.41
C LYS A 383 -26.84 -3.48 -24.36
N TYR A 384 -27.45 -2.67 -23.50
CA TYR A 384 -26.83 -2.08 -22.31
C TYR A 384 -26.10 -3.12 -21.42
N TYR A 385 -26.60 -4.35 -21.29
CA TYR A 385 -25.98 -5.39 -20.47
C TYR A 385 -24.75 -6.05 -21.11
N GLN A 386 -24.52 -5.85 -22.42
CA GLN A 386 -23.39 -6.40 -23.21
C GLN A 386 -23.21 -7.92 -23.07
N LEU A 387 -24.32 -8.66 -23.08
CA LEU A 387 -24.33 -10.13 -22.97
C LEU A 387 -23.66 -10.81 -24.17
N ASP A 388 -23.67 -10.15 -25.33
CA ASP A 388 -23.02 -10.56 -26.58
C ASP A 388 -21.48 -10.58 -26.51
N LYS A 389 -20.88 -9.87 -25.55
CA LYS A 389 -19.42 -9.88 -25.34
C LYS A 389 -18.91 -11.00 -24.44
N LYS A 390 -19.80 -11.83 -23.87
CA LYS A 390 -19.44 -12.86 -22.90
C LYS A 390 -19.70 -14.27 -23.44
N PRO A 391 -18.69 -15.15 -23.50
CA PRO A 391 -18.85 -16.47 -24.12
C PRO A 391 -19.87 -17.36 -23.40
N GLU A 392 -19.95 -17.24 -22.08
CA GLU A 392 -20.94 -17.92 -21.23
C GLU A 392 -22.39 -17.57 -21.58
N CYS A 393 -22.64 -16.41 -22.19
CA CYS A 393 -23.98 -15.89 -22.46
C CYS A 393 -24.47 -16.10 -23.90
N TYR A 394 -23.66 -16.67 -24.82
CA TYR A 394 -24.02 -16.75 -26.24
C TYR A 394 -25.34 -17.49 -26.51
N ARG A 395 -25.63 -18.56 -25.78
CA ARG A 395 -26.90 -19.30 -25.89
C ARG A 395 -28.08 -18.43 -25.44
N GLN A 396 -27.97 -17.77 -24.30
CA GLN A 396 -29.00 -16.88 -23.77
C GLN A 396 -29.24 -15.66 -24.67
N VAL A 397 -28.21 -15.13 -25.34
CA VAL A 397 -28.37 -14.07 -26.35
C VAL A 397 -29.23 -14.52 -27.54
N LEU A 398 -29.13 -15.78 -27.96
CA LEU A 398 -30.01 -16.35 -28.99
C LEU A 398 -31.45 -16.46 -28.48
N GLU A 399 -31.65 -16.99 -27.26
CA GLU A 399 -32.98 -17.13 -26.65
C GLU A 399 -33.66 -15.77 -26.41
N ILE A 400 -32.92 -14.73 -26.00
CA ILE A 400 -33.42 -13.35 -25.86
C ILE A 400 -33.85 -12.77 -27.22
N LYS A 401 -33.07 -12.99 -28.28
CA LYS A 401 -33.46 -12.56 -29.65
C LYS A 401 -34.75 -13.25 -30.11
N THR A 402 -34.93 -14.53 -29.80
CA THR A 402 -36.17 -15.27 -30.11
C THR A 402 -37.37 -14.71 -29.34
N ALA A 403 -37.21 -14.39 -28.05
CA ALA A 403 -38.27 -13.77 -27.25
C ALA A 403 -38.67 -12.36 -27.77
N LEU A 404 -37.68 -11.54 -28.16
CA LEU A 404 -37.91 -10.23 -28.80
C LEU A 404 -38.63 -10.36 -30.15
N ALA A 405 -38.32 -11.40 -30.94
CA ALA A 405 -39.02 -11.68 -32.19
C ALA A 405 -40.48 -12.15 -31.99
N GLY A 406 -40.79 -12.81 -30.87
CA GLY A 406 -42.17 -13.11 -30.48
C GLY A 406 -42.99 -11.85 -30.21
N LEU A 407 -42.43 -10.93 -29.41
CA LEU A 407 -43.06 -9.63 -29.10
C LEU A 407 -43.29 -8.73 -30.33
N ARG A 408 -42.47 -8.87 -31.39
CA ARG A 408 -42.67 -8.14 -32.67
C ARG A 408 -43.99 -8.52 -33.36
N ASN A 409 -44.43 -9.76 -33.22
CA ASN A 409 -45.56 -10.32 -33.99
C ASN A 409 -46.90 -10.21 -33.27
N ALA A 410 -46.92 -9.81 -32.00
CA ALA A 410 -48.12 -9.75 -31.18
C ALA A 410 -48.65 -8.32 -31.09
N THR A 411 -49.92 -8.13 -31.44
CA THR A 411 -50.61 -6.83 -31.48
C THR A 411 -51.51 -6.65 -30.26
N GLY A 412 -51.65 -5.41 -29.78
CA GLY A 412 -52.56 -5.09 -28.68
C GLY A 412 -52.05 -5.41 -27.27
N ILE A 413 -50.79 -5.85 -27.11
CA ILE A 413 -50.24 -6.26 -25.80
C ILE A 413 -50.24 -5.09 -24.80
N CYS A 414 -49.94 -3.87 -25.26
CA CYS A 414 -49.80 -2.70 -24.39
C CYS A 414 -51.12 -1.92 -24.26
N THR A 415 -52.08 -2.14 -25.15
CA THR A 415 -53.34 -1.37 -25.24
C THR A 415 -54.57 -2.09 -24.65
N THR A 416 -54.56 -3.42 -24.53
CA THR A 416 -55.74 -4.19 -24.06
C THR A 416 -55.95 -4.20 -22.53
N HIS A 417 -54.98 -3.74 -21.73
CA HIS A 417 -55.10 -3.64 -20.27
C HIS A 417 -55.51 -2.23 -19.80
N THR A 418 -56.60 -1.69 -20.36
CA THR A 418 -57.22 -0.42 -19.94
C THR A 418 -58.06 -0.57 -18.65
N SER A 419 -57.41 -1.02 -17.58
CA SER A 419 -57.87 -0.75 -16.22
C SER A 419 -56.68 -0.79 -15.26
N PRO A 420 -56.51 0.21 -14.38
CA PRO A 420 -55.57 0.12 -13.26
C PRO A 420 -56.14 -0.85 -12.22
N SER A 421 -56.05 -2.15 -12.51
CA SER A 421 -56.09 -3.14 -11.45
C SER A 421 -54.97 -2.80 -10.46
N PRO A 422 -55.26 -2.73 -9.15
CA PRO A 422 -54.21 -2.58 -8.12
C PRO A 422 -53.11 -3.65 -8.23
N ASP A 423 -53.43 -4.76 -8.90
CA ASP A 423 -52.61 -5.96 -9.05
C ASP A 423 -51.81 -5.99 -10.36
N TRP A 424 -51.62 -4.86 -11.07
CA TRP A 424 -50.60 -4.80 -12.14
C TRP A 424 -49.20 -4.49 -11.60
N PRO A 425 -48.74 -5.32 -10.64
CA PRO A 425 -47.49 -6.04 -10.90
C PRO A 425 -47.58 -7.58 -10.75
N HIS A 426 -48.78 -8.16 -10.62
CA HIS A 426 -49.02 -9.59 -10.37
C HIS A 426 -49.51 -10.38 -11.60
N ALA A 427 -50.13 -9.74 -12.59
CA ALA A 427 -50.50 -10.36 -13.88
C ALA A 427 -49.61 -9.84 -15.02
N TYR A 428 -48.36 -10.30 -15.08
CA TYR A 428 -47.40 -9.93 -16.13
C TYR A 428 -47.67 -10.77 -17.40
N PRO A 429 -47.81 -10.18 -18.60
CA PRO A 429 -48.02 -10.96 -19.83
C PRO A 429 -46.88 -11.97 -20.05
N ARG A 430 -47.22 -13.22 -20.38
CA ARG A 430 -46.26 -14.34 -20.47
C ARG A 430 -45.09 -14.07 -21.42
N ASP A 431 -45.28 -13.28 -22.47
CA ASP A 431 -44.21 -12.92 -23.42
C ASP A 431 -43.19 -11.97 -22.78
N PHE A 432 -43.63 -10.98 -22.00
CA PHE A 432 -42.74 -10.14 -21.21
C PHE A 432 -42.10 -10.91 -20.05
N GLU A 433 -42.84 -11.82 -19.41
CA GLU A 433 -42.28 -12.69 -18.36
C GLU A 433 -41.16 -13.57 -18.91
N THR A 434 -41.37 -14.17 -20.08
CA THR A 434 -40.36 -14.94 -20.82
C THR A 434 -39.15 -14.05 -21.14
N LEU A 435 -39.35 -12.83 -21.65
CA LEU A 435 -38.25 -11.91 -21.94
C LEU A 435 -37.46 -11.54 -20.67
N VAL A 436 -38.13 -11.16 -19.57
CA VAL A 436 -37.49 -10.82 -18.29
C VAL A 436 -36.71 -12.01 -17.75
N THR A 437 -37.25 -13.22 -17.86
CA THR A 437 -36.62 -14.46 -17.39
C THR A 437 -35.38 -14.82 -18.22
N LYS A 438 -35.43 -14.69 -19.55
CA LYS A 438 -34.26 -14.90 -20.43
C LYS A 438 -33.18 -13.83 -20.26
N VAL A 439 -33.57 -12.56 -20.12
CA VAL A 439 -32.62 -11.46 -19.83
C VAL A 439 -32.02 -11.62 -18.43
N GLY A 440 -32.82 -12.02 -17.43
CA GLY A 440 -32.38 -12.35 -16.08
C GLY A 440 -31.38 -13.52 -16.04
N SER A 441 -31.62 -14.57 -16.81
CA SER A 441 -30.66 -15.67 -17.03
C SER A 441 -29.33 -15.14 -17.54
N GLY A 442 -29.38 -14.33 -18.61
CA GLY A 442 -28.20 -13.74 -19.23
C GLY A 442 -27.41 -12.86 -18.26
N ILE A 443 -28.09 -11.96 -17.53
CA ILE A 443 -27.46 -11.12 -16.50
C ILE A 443 -26.81 -11.97 -15.41
N THR A 444 -27.50 -13.00 -14.93
CA THR A 444 -27.03 -13.88 -13.84
C THR A 444 -25.81 -14.68 -14.26
N MET A 445 -25.88 -15.38 -15.39
CA MET A 445 -24.74 -16.10 -15.98
C MET A 445 -23.58 -15.15 -16.27
N SER A 446 -23.84 -13.89 -16.66
CA SER A 446 -22.78 -12.89 -16.85
C SER A 446 -21.94 -12.60 -15.58
N THR A 447 -22.41 -13.00 -14.40
CA THR A 447 -21.65 -12.87 -13.14
C THR A 447 -20.81 -14.11 -12.81
N GLY A 448 -20.93 -15.21 -13.56
CA GLY A 448 -20.20 -16.47 -13.40
C GLY A 448 -20.93 -17.57 -12.63
N MET A 449 -22.21 -17.37 -12.25
CA MET A 449 -23.04 -18.43 -11.66
C MET A 449 -23.45 -19.47 -12.71
N LYS A 450 -23.37 -20.75 -12.37
CA LYS A 450 -23.75 -21.87 -13.25
C LYS A 450 -25.27 -22.08 -13.19
N MET A 451 -25.96 -22.07 -14.32
CA MET A 451 -27.38 -22.43 -14.41
C MET A 451 -27.57 -23.82 -15.05
N PRO A 452 -28.46 -24.68 -14.52
CA PRO A 452 -28.94 -25.86 -15.23
C PRO A 452 -29.66 -25.45 -16.52
N ALA A 453 -29.59 -26.28 -17.57
CA ALA A 453 -30.11 -25.94 -18.89
C ALA A 453 -31.65 -25.74 -18.94
N ASP A 454 -32.38 -26.41 -18.04
CA ASP A 454 -33.84 -26.53 -18.07
C ASP A 454 -34.52 -25.95 -16.81
N ALA A 455 -33.77 -25.24 -15.95
CA ALA A 455 -34.28 -24.76 -14.66
C ALA A 455 -34.72 -23.30 -14.70
N GLU A 456 -35.80 -22.99 -13.97
CA GLU A 456 -36.31 -21.63 -13.78
C GLU A 456 -35.23 -20.72 -13.17
N PRO A 457 -34.76 -19.67 -13.88
CA PRO A 457 -33.64 -18.83 -13.45
C PRO A 457 -33.86 -18.21 -12.08
N TRP A 458 -35.10 -17.82 -11.78
CA TRP A 458 -35.45 -17.22 -10.50
C TRP A 458 -35.45 -18.24 -9.35
N ALA A 459 -35.91 -19.47 -9.60
CA ALA A 459 -35.92 -20.54 -8.59
C ALA A 459 -34.50 -21.00 -8.22
N VAL A 460 -33.61 -21.14 -9.22
CA VAL A 460 -32.18 -21.43 -9.00
C VAL A 460 -31.54 -20.32 -8.18
N LEU A 461 -31.77 -19.06 -8.57
CA LEU A 461 -31.19 -17.89 -7.92
C LEU A 461 -31.62 -17.74 -6.45
N GLN A 462 -32.90 -18.02 -6.15
CA GLN A 462 -33.40 -18.07 -4.78
C GLN A 462 -32.74 -19.18 -3.95
N HIS A 463 -32.51 -20.36 -4.53
CA HIS A 463 -31.83 -21.47 -3.85
C HIS A 463 -30.38 -21.10 -3.53
N SER A 464 -29.64 -20.59 -4.51
CA SER A 464 -28.23 -20.22 -4.35
C SER A 464 -28.03 -19.10 -3.34
N TRP A 465 -28.84 -18.04 -3.39
CA TRP A 465 -28.73 -16.94 -2.41
C TRP A 465 -29.14 -17.35 -0.99
N ARG A 466 -30.03 -18.35 -0.84
CA ARG A 466 -30.32 -18.94 0.47
C ARG A 466 -29.09 -19.65 1.05
N VAL A 467 -28.38 -20.44 0.23
CA VAL A 467 -27.12 -21.09 0.64
C VAL A 467 -26.08 -20.03 1.01
N VAL A 468 -25.91 -19.00 0.18
CA VAL A 468 -25.00 -17.87 0.43
C VAL A 468 -25.30 -17.15 1.75
N TYR A 469 -26.56 -16.81 2.00
CA TYR A 469 -26.97 -16.15 3.24
C TYR A 469 -26.65 -17.01 4.48
N VAL A 470 -27.01 -18.29 4.47
CA VAL A 470 -26.80 -19.18 5.62
C VAL A 470 -25.32 -19.44 5.86
N TYR A 471 -24.50 -19.66 4.82
CA TYR A 471 -23.06 -19.86 5.04
C TYR A 471 -22.36 -18.57 5.49
N TYR A 472 -22.77 -17.39 5.02
CA TYR A 472 -22.17 -16.11 5.42
C TYR A 472 -22.31 -15.88 6.93
N TRP A 473 -23.52 -16.05 7.49
CA TRP A 473 -23.75 -15.91 8.93
C TRP A 473 -23.09 -17.03 9.75
N SER A 474 -23.04 -18.25 9.20
CA SER A 474 -22.31 -19.37 9.82
C SER A 474 -20.80 -19.11 9.86
N ALA A 475 -20.23 -18.49 8.82
CA ALA A 475 -18.82 -18.11 8.77
C ALA A 475 -18.51 -16.97 9.77
N LEU A 476 -19.34 -15.91 9.83
CA LEU A 476 -19.20 -14.87 10.87
C LEU A 476 -19.31 -15.44 12.28
N PHE A 477 -20.22 -16.39 12.52
CA PHE A 477 -20.33 -17.09 13.80
C PHE A 477 -19.02 -17.82 14.16
N VAL A 478 -18.44 -18.58 13.22
CA VAL A 478 -17.16 -19.30 13.43
C VAL A 478 -16.01 -18.32 13.65
N VAL A 479 -15.96 -17.20 12.92
CA VAL A 479 -14.98 -16.12 13.16
C VAL A 479 -15.05 -15.62 14.61
N PHE A 480 -16.23 -15.25 15.10
CA PHE A 480 -16.37 -14.78 16.49
C PHE A 480 -16.07 -15.87 17.53
N ALA A 481 -16.50 -17.11 17.29
CA ALA A 481 -16.21 -18.24 18.18
C ALA A 481 -14.69 -18.51 18.29
N CYS A 482 -13.97 -18.51 17.15
CA CYS A 482 -12.52 -18.67 17.12
C CYS A 482 -11.81 -17.49 17.81
N LEU A 483 -12.25 -16.24 17.59
CA LEU A 483 -11.68 -15.06 18.26
C LEU A 483 -11.86 -15.10 19.79
N ILE A 484 -13.01 -15.55 20.30
CA ILE A 484 -13.24 -15.78 21.73
C ILE A 484 -12.26 -16.84 22.26
N ALA A 485 -12.13 -17.97 21.56
CA ALA A 485 -11.24 -19.05 21.97
C ALA A 485 -9.75 -18.67 21.89
N PHE A 486 -9.32 -17.85 20.90
CA PHE A 486 -7.97 -17.28 20.86
C PHE A 486 -7.70 -16.41 22.10
N LEU A 487 -8.59 -15.46 22.43
CA LEU A 487 -8.45 -14.62 23.62
C LEU A 487 -8.38 -15.45 24.91
N ALA A 488 -9.25 -16.45 25.05
CA ALA A 488 -9.22 -17.38 26.19
C ALA A 488 -7.90 -18.15 26.29
N LEU A 489 -7.41 -18.74 25.19
CA LEU A 489 -6.16 -19.50 25.16
C LEU A 489 -4.93 -18.64 25.50
N ILE A 490 -4.88 -17.41 25.00
CA ILE A 490 -3.81 -16.44 25.26
C ILE A 490 -3.80 -16.02 26.73
N ARG A 491 -4.97 -15.76 27.33
CA ARG A 491 -5.06 -15.10 28.63
C ARG A 491 -5.29 -16.02 29.83
N ALA A 492 -5.58 -17.31 29.62
CA ALA A 492 -5.75 -18.36 30.64
C ALA A 492 -4.52 -18.68 31.54
N ARG A 493 -3.54 -17.77 31.69
CA ARG A 493 -2.47 -17.84 32.70
C ARG A 493 -2.49 -16.65 33.67
N ARG A 494 -3.23 -15.56 33.38
CA ARG A 494 -3.37 -14.45 34.33
C ARG A 494 -4.18 -14.94 35.53
N GLN A 495 -3.63 -14.77 36.75
CA GLN A 495 -4.29 -15.20 38.00
C GLN A 495 -5.53 -14.36 38.37
N ARG A 496 -5.80 -13.26 37.66
CA ARG A 496 -7.02 -12.47 37.78
C ARG A 496 -7.57 -12.20 36.39
N PHE A 497 -8.88 -12.40 36.23
CA PHE A 497 -9.62 -12.04 35.03
C PHE A 497 -9.72 -10.51 34.99
N ASP A 498 -9.21 -9.88 33.92
CA ASP A 498 -9.13 -8.42 33.84
C ASP A 498 -10.44 -7.81 33.33
N LEU A 499 -10.68 -6.52 33.57
CA LEU A 499 -11.87 -5.82 33.07
C LEU A 499 -11.93 -5.82 31.54
N PHE A 500 -10.76 -5.73 30.88
CA PHE A 500 -10.66 -5.93 29.43
C PHE A 500 -11.15 -7.33 29.02
N ASP A 501 -10.76 -8.38 29.74
CA ASP A 501 -11.08 -9.76 29.36
C ASP A 501 -12.60 -9.99 29.41
N ALA A 502 -13.25 -9.46 30.47
CA ALA A 502 -14.71 -9.52 30.61
C ALA A 502 -15.46 -8.78 29.50
N THR A 503 -15.05 -7.55 29.18
CA THR A 503 -15.72 -6.71 28.19
C THR A 503 -15.45 -7.15 26.74
N SER A 504 -14.21 -7.51 26.43
CA SER A 504 -13.77 -7.99 25.11
C SER A 504 -14.37 -9.34 24.72
N ILE A 505 -14.46 -10.29 25.68
CA ILE A 505 -15.14 -11.58 25.48
C ILE A 505 -16.66 -11.38 25.45
N GLY A 506 -17.23 -10.63 26.40
CA GLY A 506 -18.67 -10.36 26.47
C GLY A 506 -19.23 -9.71 25.20
N GLY A 507 -18.52 -8.72 24.65
CA GLY A 507 -18.89 -8.08 23.38
C GLY A 507 -18.93 -9.07 22.21
N ARG A 508 -17.94 -9.97 22.11
CA ARG A 508 -17.91 -11.02 21.07
C ARG A 508 -18.99 -12.07 21.26
N VAL A 509 -19.34 -12.44 22.50
CA VAL A 509 -20.48 -13.33 22.79
C VAL A 509 -21.79 -12.68 22.35
N GLY A 510 -21.94 -11.37 22.55
CA GLY A 510 -23.06 -10.59 22.00
C GLY A 510 -23.14 -10.62 20.47
N MET A 511 -22.00 -10.44 19.78
CA MET A 511 -21.96 -10.57 18.31
C MET A 511 -22.27 -11.99 17.84
N LEU A 512 -21.78 -13.01 18.55
CA LEU A 512 -22.06 -14.42 18.25
C LEU A 512 -23.55 -14.75 18.39
N ALA A 513 -24.24 -14.20 19.40
CA ALA A 513 -25.69 -14.31 19.56
C ALA A 513 -26.46 -13.61 18.43
N LEU A 514 -25.99 -12.44 17.96
CA LEU A 514 -26.56 -11.77 16.79
C LEU A 514 -26.37 -12.56 15.49
N CYS A 515 -25.20 -13.21 15.29
CA CYS A 515 -25.00 -14.11 14.14
C CYS A 515 -25.97 -15.30 14.17
N LEU A 516 -26.23 -15.88 15.35
CA LEU A 516 -27.24 -16.93 15.51
C LEU A 516 -28.65 -16.41 15.20
N PHE A 517 -29.00 -15.20 15.65
CA PHE A 517 -30.30 -14.58 15.35
C PHE A 517 -30.51 -14.40 13.83
N PHE A 518 -29.57 -13.75 13.13
CA PHE A 518 -29.69 -13.56 11.68
C PHE A 518 -29.64 -14.88 10.90
N GLY A 519 -28.77 -15.83 11.29
CA GLY A 519 -28.77 -17.19 10.73
C GLY A 519 -30.11 -17.91 10.92
N ALA A 520 -30.71 -17.82 12.11
CA ALA A 520 -32.01 -18.39 12.42
C ALA A 520 -33.15 -17.75 11.63
N VAL A 521 -33.11 -16.43 11.38
CA VAL A 521 -34.08 -15.75 10.48
C VAL A 521 -34.01 -16.35 9.07
N GLY A 522 -32.80 -16.59 8.54
CA GLY A 522 -32.62 -17.24 7.24
C GLY A 522 -33.12 -18.69 7.18
N ILE A 523 -33.05 -19.43 8.30
CA ILE A 523 -33.51 -20.82 8.41
C ILE A 523 -35.02 -20.89 8.67
N ALA A 524 -35.60 -20.02 9.49
CA ALA A 524 -37.04 -19.97 9.76
C ALA A 524 -37.82 -19.68 8.47
N ALA A 525 -37.33 -18.76 7.64
CA ALA A 525 -37.90 -18.47 6.33
C ALA A 525 -37.83 -19.64 5.32
N ARG A 526 -37.02 -20.68 5.60
CA ARG A 526 -37.05 -21.94 4.83
C ARG A 526 -38.26 -22.80 5.19
N GLN A 527 -38.62 -22.89 6.47
CA GLN A 527 -39.74 -23.71 6.94
C GLN A 527 -41.09 -23.12 6.49
N SER A 528 -41.23 -21.79 6.56
CA SER A 528 -42.43 -21.08 6.05
C SER A 528 -42.68 -21.26 4.55
N ALA A 529 -41.64 -21.63 3.80
CA ALA A 529 -41.66 -21.81 2.35
C ALA A 529 -41.77 -23.28 1.91
N SER A 530 -41.99 -24.21 2.84
CA SER A 530 -42.08 -25.66 2.56
C SER A 530 -43.16 -26.36 3.39
N ALA A 531 -44.13 -25.61 3.91
CA ALA A 531 -45.12 -26.10 4.89
C ALA A 531 -46.58 -25.95 4.42
N SER A 532 -46.82 -25.66 3.13
CA SER A 532 -48.18 -25.51 2.57
C SER A 532 -48.21 -25.85 1.08
N ASP A 533 -48.11 -27.14 0.74
CA ASP A 533 -48.52 -27.68 -0.57
C ASP A 533 -49.96 -28.26 -0.53
N ASP A 534 -50.58 -28.35 0.66
CA ASP A 534 -51.85 -29.06 0.91
C ASP A 534 -53.07 -28.14 1.21
N ASP A 535 -52.94 -26.82 1.10
CA ASP A 535 -54.07 -25.89 1.29
C ASP A 535 -54.18 -24.91 0.11
N TYR A 536 -55.31 -24.93 -0.59
CA TYR A 536 -55.49 -24.37 -1.93
C TYR A 536 -56.03 -22.92 -1.94
N ASP A 537 -56.37 -22.36 -0.77
CA ASP A 537 -57.20 -21.15 -0.65
C ASP A 537 -56.55 -19.99 0.14
N ASP A 538 -55.25 -20.06 0.48
CA ASP A 538 -54.51 -19.02 1.21
C ASP A 538 -53.28 -18.52 0.43
N ASP A 539 -53.32 -17.25 -0.03
CA ASP A 539 -52.40 -16.64 -1.00
C ASP A 539 -50.90 -16.92 -0.73
N PRO A 540 -50.23 -17.79 -1.53
CA PRO A 540 -48.83 -18.11 -1.33
C PRO A 540 -47.88 -16.92 -1.52
N THR A 541 -48.30 -15.88 -2.25
CA THR A 541 -47.40 -14.78 -2.66
C THR A 541 -46.96 -13.92 -1.48
N HIS A 542 -47.79 -13.75 -0.45
CA HIS A 542 -47.49 -12.89 0.69
C HIS A 542 -46.37 -13.42 1.60
N ARG A 543 -46.30 -14.74 1.84
CA ARG A 543 -45.26 -15.35 2.69
C ARG A 543 -43.87 -15.30 2.05
N HIS A 544 -43.78 -15.46 0.73
CA HIS A 544 -42.52 -15.34 -0.02
C HIS A 544 -42.02 -13.89 -0.14
N GLU A 545 -42.92 -12.90 -0.12
CA GLU A 545 -42.57 -11.49 -0.31
C GLU A 545 -41.73 -10.91 0.83
N ILE A 546 -41.95 -11.32 2.09
CA ILE A 546 -41.14 -10.85 3.23
C ILE A 546 -39.68 -11.32 3.10
N TYR A 547 -39.47 -12.60 2.79
CA TYR A 547 -38.13 -13.16 2.55
C TYR A 547 -37.47 -12.53 1.32
N ARG A 548 -38.23 -12.29 0.24
CA ARG A 548 -37.76 -11.58 -0.96
C ARG A 548 -37.33 -10.15 -0.64
N ARG A 549 -38.12 -9.39 0.12
CA ARG A 549 -37.78 -8.02 0.58
C ARG A 549 -36.57 -7.99 1.50
N PHE A 550 -36.40 -9.00 2.36
CA PHE A 550 -35.27 -9.08 3.28
C PHE A 550 -33.95 -9.44 2.57
N LEU A 551 -33.93 -10.41 1.64
CA LEU A 551 -32.78 -10.68 0.78
C LEU A 551 -32.50 -9.53 -0.20
N ALA A 552 -33.54 -8.82 -0.65
CA ALA A 552 -33.39 -7.58 -1.41
C ALA A 552 -32.96 -6.39 -0.54
N SER A 553 -32.90 -6.50 0.80
CA SER A 553 -32.41 -5.41 1.63
C SER A 553 -30.90 -5.26 1.45
N GLY A 554 -30.44 -4.04 1.15
CA GLY A 554 -29.01 -3.74 1.05
C GLY A 554 -28.27 -3.77 2.38
N LEU A 555 -28.90 -4.25 3.47
CA LEU A 555 -28.44 -4.13 4.84
C LEU A 555 -27.63 -5.33 5.34
N VAL A 556 -27.76 -6.51 4.72
CA VAL A 556 -27.08 -7.76 5.19
C VAL A 556 -25.57 -7.56 5.32
N LEU A 557 -24.94 -7.01 4.28
CA LEU A 557 -23.50 -6.68 4.23
C LEU A 557 -23.13 -5.59 5.26
N PRO A 558 -23.76 -4.39 5.27
CA PRO A 558 -23.56 -3.38 6.31
C PRO A 558 -23.72 -3.91 7.75
N THR A 559 -24.66 -4.81 8.02
CA THR A 559 -24.85 -5.38 9.37
C THR A 559 -23.65 -6.23 9.78
N GLY A 560 -23.14 -7.11 8.91
CA GLY A 560 -21.93 -7.89 9.19
C GLY A 560 -20.69 -7.00 9.43
N THR A 561 -20.50 -5.98 8.57
CA THR A 561 -19.44 -4.96 8.74
C THR A 561 -19.57 -4.22 10.07
N PHE A 562 -20.79 -3.79 10.43
CA PHE A 562 -21.06 -3.07 11.67
C PHE A 562 -20.77 -3.92 12.90
N MET A 563 -21.12 -5.21 12.90
CA MET A 563 -20.83 -6.12 14.01
C MET A 563 -19.32 -6.29 14.28
N LEU A 564 -18.50 -6.38 13.22
CA LEU A 564 -17.04 -6.37 13.35
C LEU A 564 -16.52 -5.02 13.88
N GLY A 565 -17.07 -3.91 13.40
CA GLY A 565 -16.75 -2.57 13.90
C GLY A 565 -17.11 -2.36 15.38
N VAL A 566 -18.25 -2.89 15.83
CA VAL A 566 -18.67 -2.88 17.25
C VAL A 566 -17.71 -3.71 18.11
N ALA A 567 -17.27 -4.88 17.64
CA ALA A 567 -16.28 -5.69 18.37
C ALA A 567 -14.94 -4.95 18.57
N LEU A 568 -14.48 -4.22 17.55
CA LEU A 568 -13.30 -3.34 17.64
C LEU A 568 -13.52 -2.15 18.59
N ALA A 569 -14.68 -1.49 18.50
CA ALA A 569 -15.01 -0.37 19.38
C ALA A 569 -15.05 -0.81 20.86
N VAL A 570 -15.61 -1.99 21.15
CA VAL A 570 -15.59 -2.58 22.51
C VAL A 570 -14.16 -2.85 22.98
N ASP A 571 -13.29 -3.43 22.13
CA ASP A 571 -11.87 -3.63 22.46
C ASP A 571 -11.13 -2.31 22.75
N HIS A 572 -11.35 -1.27 21.94
CA HIS A 572 -10.74 0.05 22.16
C HIS A 572 -11.21 0.71 23.45
N VAL A 573 -12.52 0.72 23.72
CA VAL A 573 -13.10 1.26 24.96
C VAL A 573 -12.58 0.47 26.17
N ALA A 574 -12.50 -0.86 26.07
CA ALA A 574 -11.96 -1.73 27.12
C ALA A 574 -10.48 -1.41 27.43
N ARG A 575 -9.64 -1.22 26.41
CA ARG A 575 -8.23 -0.79 26.56
C ARG A 575 -8.13 0.59 27.21
N ALA A 576 -8.94 1.54 26.74
CA ALA A 576 -8.96 2.91 27.28
C ALA A 576 -9.35 2.94 28.77
N LEU A 577 -10.40 2.21 29.15
CA LEU A 577 -10.84 2.10 30.56
C LEU A 577 -9.78 1.44 31.46
N CYS A 578 -9.11 0.39 30.99
CA CYS A 578 -8.05 -0.26 31.76
C CYS A 578 -6.83 0.65 31.92
N ASN A 579 -6.38 1.31 30.85
CA ASN A 579 -5.26 2.27 30.89
C ASN A 579 -5.59 3.47 31.79
N TRP A 580 -6.81 3.98 31.75
CA TRP A 580 -7.29 5.05 32.63
C TRP A 580 -7.30 4.62 34.11
N ARG A 581 -7.73 3.38 34.39
CA ARG A 581 -7.71 2.81 35.75
C ARG A 581 -6.28 2.65 36.28
N LEU A 582 -5.35 2.18 35.45
CA LEU A 582 -3.92 2.04 35.80
C LEU A 582 -3.27 3.40 36.07
N ARG A 583 -3.52 4.41 35.22
CA ARG A 583 -3.07 5.80 35.44
C ARG A 583 -3.62 6.37 36.76
N ARG A 584 -4.90 6.12 37.09
CA ARG A 584 -5.49 6.48 38.39
C ARG A 584 -4.88 5.76 39.60
N GLN A 585 -4.20 4.63 39.40
CA GLN A 585 -3.49 3.89 40.43
C GLN A 585 -2.00 4.28 40.53
N GLY A 586 -1.55 5.31 39.80
CA GLY A 586 -0.16 5.79 39.83
C GLY A 586 0.81 5.00 38.97
N TYR A 587 0.33 4.10 38.10
CA TYR A 587 1.18 3.42 37.13
C TYR A 587 1.39 4.29 35.89
N GLU A 588 2.62 4.77 35.70
CA GLU A 588 3.05 5.43 34.47
C GLU A 588 3.22 4.42 33.33
N GLN A 589 3.07 4.86 32.08
CA GLN A 589 3.37 4.00 30.94
C GLN A 589 4.89 3.82 30.82
N PRO A 590 5.39 2.59 30.66
CA PRO A 590 6.78 2.41 30.26
C PRO A 590 7.00 3.09 28.89
N PRO A 591 8.17 3.68 28.64
CA PRO A 591 8.48 4.24 27.34
C PRO A 591 8.32 3.16 26.26
N LEU A 592 7.68 3.53 25.14
CA LEU A 592 7.60 2.66 23.95
C LEU A 592 9.04 2.27 23.59
N LEU A 593 9.32 0.96 23.67
CA LEU A 593 10.68 0.45 23.82
C LEU A 593 11.61 0.96 22.73
N ALA A 594 12.71 1.57 23.17
CA ALA A 594 13.93 1.57 22.38
C ALA A 594 14.37 0.11 22.19
N GLU A 595 14.67 -0.27 20.96
CA GLU A 595 15.28 -1.58 20.65
C GLU A 595 16.67 -1.63 21.29
N SER A 596 16.78 -2.27 22.47
CA SER A 596 18.07 -2.62 23.05
C SER A 596 18.52 -3.96 22.46
N PRO A 597 19.67 -4.03 21.78
CA PRO A 597 20.14 -5.27 21.17
C PRO A 597 20.76 -6.21 22.21
N GLY A 598 19.90 -7.05 22.80
CA GLY A 598 20.29 -8.32 23.40
C GLY A 598 20.56 -8.30 24.91
N GLU A 599 19.60 -8.81 25.69
CA GLU A 599 19.87 -9.37 27.01
C GLU A 599 18.80 -10.41 27.39
N HIS A 600 19.17 -11.68 27.42
CA HIS A 600 18.48 -12.74 28.17
C HIS A 600 19.46 -13.89 28.44
N HIS A 601 20.32 -13.69 29.44
CA HIS A 601 20.97 -14.76 30.17
C HIS A 601 20.32 -14.86 31.56
N ASP A 602 19.35 -15.77 31.73
CA ASP A 602 18.86 -16.13 33.05
C ASP A 602 19.92 -16.98 33.76
N VAL A 603 20.70 -16.36 34.64
CA VAL A 603 21.45 -17.07 35.68
C VAL A 603 20.56 -17.11 36.93
N VAL A 604 20.22 -18.32 37.35
CA VAL A 604 19.58 -18.56 38.64
C VAL A 604 20.64 -18.42 39.73
N ASP A 605 20.42 -17.51 40.68
CA ASP A 605 21.12 -17.53 41.96
C ASP A 605 20.13 -17.52 43.12
N ILE A 606 20.45 -18.29 44.17
CA ILE A 606 19.58 -18.57 45.32
C ILE A 606 20.27 -18.08 46.59
N GLY A 607 19.58 -17.21 47.35
CA GLY A 607 19.70 -17.17 48.82
C GLY A 607 20.20 -15.87 49.46
N GLY A 608 19.41 -15.37 50.43
CA GLY A 608 19.81 -14.42 51.49
C GLY A 608 20.10 -12.96 51.04
N GLY A 609 19.86 -11.93 51.85
CA GLY A 609 19.23 -11.87 53.17
C GLY A 609 19.60 -10.57 53.91
N HIS A 610 18.59 -9.80 54.37
CA HIS A 610 18.67 -8.64 55.28
C HIS A 610 19.43 -7.36 54.83
N GLY A 611 18.92 -6.20 55.30
CA GLY A 611 19.60 -4.90 55.28
C GLY A 611 18.68 -3.70 54.98
N ARG A 612 18.32 -2.90 56.00
CA ARG A 612 17.54 -1.64 55.85
C ARG A 612 18.48 -0.41 55.79
N PRO A 613 17.98 0.78 55.35
CA PRO A 613 18.82 1.88 54.86
C PRO A 613 19.19 2.94 55.91
N THR A 614 20.21 3.77 55.64
CA THR A 614 20.54 4.97 56.42
C THR A 614 20.99 6.18 55.59
N HIS A 615 20.53 7.32 56.07
CA HIS A 615 20.63 8.73 55.66
C HIS A 615 22.01 9.40 55.44
N ASN A 616 21.96 10.53 54.69
CA ASN A 616 22.48 11.89 55.00
C ASN A 616 23.81 12.48 54.45
N ARG A 617 23.62 13.61 53.72
CA ARG A 617 24.17 14.99 53.91
C ARG A 617 25.68 15.33 53.83
N ASN A 618 25.96 16.18 52.83
CA ASN A 618 26.56 17.54 52.89
C ASN A 618 28.07 17.83 53.16
N THR A 619 28.50 18.86 52.39
CA THR A 619 29.42 20.00 52.72
C THR A 619 30.95 19.86 52.74
N SER A 620 31.58 20.33 51.65
CA SER A 620 32.61 21.40 51.56
C SER A 620 33.80 21.48 52.54
N SER A 621 35.02 21.70 52.03
CA SER A 621 35.80 22.97 52.17
C SER A 621 37.30 22.87 51.77
N VAL A 622 37.97 24.04 51.79
CA VAL A 622 39.42 24.33 51.93
C VAL A 622 40.21 24.75 50.68
N SER A 623 41.06 25.77 50.87
CA SER A 623 41.81 26.55 49.87
C SER A 623 43.30 26.75 50.24
N SER A 624 44.08 27.15 49.22
CA SER A 624 45.18 28.16 49.25
C SER A 624 46.49 27.98 50.05
N SER A 625 47.59 27.98 49.29
CA SER A 625 48.94 28.55 49.56
C SER A 625 49.71 28.63 48.21
N GLY A 626 50.68 29.52 47.90
CA GLY A 626 51.36 30.61 48.64
C GLY A 626 52.88 30.39 48.67
N GLY A 627 53.79 31.27 48.19
CA GLY A 627 53.69 32.60 47.56
C GLY A 627 55.10 33.18 47.23
N LYS A 628 55.26 34.51 47.21
CA LYS A 628 56.48 35.37 47.01
C LYS A 628 56.58 36.20 45.71
N MET A 629 57.29 37.32 45.85
CA MET A 629 57.43 38.49 44.97
C MET A 629 58.86 39.04 45.14
N ILE A 630 59.49 39.57 44.08
CA ILE A 630 60.48 40.69 44.10
C ILE A 630 60.82 41.15 42.66
N LEU A 631 61.22 42.41 42.57
CA LEU A 631 61.26 43.38 41.46
C LEU A 631 62.31 43.22 40.34
N ALA A 632 61.95 43.86 39.21
CA ALA A 632 62.75 44.71 38.28
C ALA A 632 63.87 44.11 37.40
N GLY A 633 63.84 44.50 36.12
CA GLY A 633 64.92 44.30 35.14
C GLY A 633 64.46 44.37 33.67
N GLU A 634 64.47 45.59 33.12
CA GLU A 634 64.56 45.98 31.68
C GLU A 634 63.72 45.32 30.56
N VAL A 635 63.70 46.05 29.43
CA VAL A 635 62.92 45.78 28.22
C VAL A 635 63.85 45.21 27.16
N ASP A 636 63.49 44.05 26.59
CA ASP A 636 63.98 43.60 25.28
C ASP A 636 62.89 42.78 24.56
N ASP A 637 62.72 43.10 23.27
CA ASP A 637 61.89 42.51 22.22
C ASP A 637 60.65 41.64 22.56
N ILE A 638 59.48 42.31 22.53
CA ILE A 638 58.17 41.63 22.36
C ILE A 638 58.04 41.05 20.93
N ASP A 639 58.72 41.62 19.94
CA ASP A 639 58.65 41.16 18.55
C ASP A 639 59.34 39.81 18.32
N GLU A 640 60.42 39.46 19.04
CA GLU A 640 61.00 38.10 18.93
C GLU A 640 60.07 37.03 19.52
N VAL A 641 59.35 37.36 20.60
CA VAL A 641 58.36 36.46 21.22
C VAL A 641 57.13 36.28 20.31
N LEU A 642 56.66 37.34 19.65
CA LEU A 642 55.57 37.26 18.67
C LEU A 642 56.01 36.57 17.37
N ALA A 643 57.26 36.75 16.93
CA ALA A 643 57.82 35.99 15.81
C ALA A 643 57.91 34.48 16.12
N LYS A 644 58.38 34.10 17.32
CA LYS A 644 58.32 32.71 17.79
C LYS A 644 56.88 32.18 17.87
N ARG A 645 55.91 32.99 18.31
CA ARG A 645 54.49 32.58 18.33
C ARG A 645 53.91 32.36 16.93
N ARG A 646 54.18 33.24 15.96
CA ARG A 646 53.76 33.05 14.55
C ARG A 646 54.47 31.88 13.88
N ALA A 647 55.74 31.62 14.19
CA ALA A 647 56.47 30.46 13.70
C ALA A 647 55.93 29.13 14.26
N VAL A 648 55.43 29.12 15.50
CA VAL A 648 54.74 27.95 16.09
C VAL A 648 53.37 27.75 15.44
N ASP A 649 52.53 28.78 15.32
CA ASP A 649 51.19 28.64 14.72
C ASP A 649 51.21 28.24 13.23
N MET A 650 52.20 28.72 12.45
CA MET A 650 52.30 28.33 11.04
C MET A 650 52.88 26.92 10.84
N LYS A 651 53.69 26.42 11.78
CA LYS A 651 54.22 25.04 11.72
C LYS A 651 53.22 24.00 12.24
N GLN A 652 52.30 24.40 13.12
CA GLN A 652 51.30 23.51 13.72
C GLN A 652 50.11 23.18 12.80
N ARG A 653 50.01 23.83 11.62
CA ARG A 653 49.05 23.46 10.55
C ARG A 653 49.60 22.51 9.48
N CYS A 654 50.90 22.14 9.52
CA CYS A 654 51.53 21.35 8.45
C CYS A 654 52.18 20.02 8.89
N PHE A 655 52.26 19.72 10.19
CA PHE A 655 52.64 18.39 10.68
C PHE A 655 51.79 17.99 11.90
N THR A 656 50.70 17.29 11.64
CA THR A 656 50.21 16.22 12.52
C THR A 656 50.31 14.92 11.73
N ASP A 657 50.81 13.86 12.38
CA ASP A 657 51.25 12.66 11.69
C ASP A 657 50.13 11.96 10.91
N ALA A 658 50.51 11.36 9.78
CA ALA A 658 49.64 10.60 8.88
C ALA A 658 49.19 9.22 9.46
N LYS A 659 48.91 9.18 10.77
CA LYS A 659 48.47 7.99 11.51
C LYS A 659 47.16 8.16 12.29
N ASP A 660 46.77 9.38 12.66
CA ASP A 660 45.54 9.63 13.44
C ASP A 660 44.38 10.24 12.62
N CYS A 661 44.59 10.52 11.33
CA CYS A 661 43.48 10.76 10.41
C CYS A 661 42.72 9.44 10.16
N ALA A 662 41.60 9.25 10.86
CA ALA A 662 40.63 8.22 10.52
C ALA A 662 40.29 8.33 9.01
N PRO A 663 40.32 7.22 8.25
CA PRO A 663 40.03 7.27 6.82
C PRO A 663 38.61 7.84 6.63
N PRO A 664 38.38 8.73 5.64
CA PRO A 664 37.06 9.29 5.41
C PRO A 664 36.06 8.13 5.27
N PRO A 665 34.96 8.12 6.05
CA PRO A 665 34.08 6.98 6.10
C PRO A 665 33.55 6.72 4.69
N LYS A 666 33.63 5.45 4.26
CA LYS A 666 33.36 5.06 2.88
C LYS A 666 32.01 5.64 2.44
N LYS A 667 32.04 6.53 1.42
CA LYS A 667 30.84 7.08 0.80
C LYS A 667 29.95 5.90 0.42
N THR A 668 28.83 5.77 1.12
CA THR A 668 27.90 4.67 0.94
C THR A 668 27.01 5.04 -0.25
N PHE A 669 26.53 4.07 -1.03
CA PHE A 669 25.60 4.37 -2.14
C PHE A 669 24.37 5.19 -1.67
N ARG A 670 23.97 5.04 -0.40
CA ARG A 670 22.93 5.86 0.23
C ARG A 670 23.32 7.33 0.48
N SER A 671 24.60 7.62 0.75
CA SER A 671 25.12 9.01 0.81
C SER A 671 25.44 9.57 -0.58
N PHE A 672 25.36 8.76 -1.63
CA PHE A 672 25.44 9.20 -3.02
C PHE A 672 24.08 9.66 -3.55
N ILE A 673 22.99 8.99 -3.13
CA ILE A 673 21.62 9.26 -3.61
C ILE A 673 20.89 10.35 -2.80
N TRP A 674 21.09 10.46 -1.48
CA TRP A 674 20.17 11.24 -0.63
C TRP A 674 20.80 12.43 0.11
N ASP A 675 22.09 12.35 0.48
CA ASP A 675 22.78 13.40 1.22
C ASP A 675 24.30 13.14 1.20
N THR A 676 25.06 13.94 0.45
CA THR A 676 26.52 13.80 0.31
C THR A 676 27.25 13.83 1.64
N ASP A 677 26.72 14.56 2.63
CA ASP A 677 27.35 14.82 3.92
C ASP A 677 26.68 14.04 5.07
N THR A 678 25.81 13.05 4.77
CA THR A 678 25.13 12.24 5.81
C THR A 678 26.12 11.66 6.83
N HIS A 679 27.34 11.35 6.38
CA HIS A 679 28.38 10.74 7.20
C HIS A 679 29.00 11.69 8.24
N LEU A 680 28.96 13.01 8.01
CA LEU A 680 29.49 14.05 8.91
C LEU A 680 28.46 14.51 9.97
N LYS A 681 27.17 14.31 9.71
CA LYS A 681 26.07 14.84 10.56
C LYS A 681 25.82 13.97 11.81
N PRO A 682 25.48 14.53 12.99
CA PRO A 682 25.11 13.75 14.18
C PRO A 682 23.87 12.88 13.98
N PRO A 683 23.68 11.78 14.74
CA PRO A 683 22.54 10.88 14.57
C PRO A 683 21.18 11.58 14.77
N ALA A 684 21.07 12.51 15.72
CA ALA A 684 19.86 13.31 15.95
C ALA A 684 19.49 14.16 14.73
N GLU A 685 20.47 14.76 14.05
CA GLU A 685 20.24 15.55 12.84
C GLU A 685 19.78 14.67 11.67
N ARG A 686 20.36 13.47 11.50
CA ARG A 686 19.93 12.49 10.48
C ARG A 686 18.48 12.03 10.68
N VAL A 687 18.05 11.87 11.93
CA VAL A 687 16.65 11.53 12.26
C VAL A 687 15.72 12.70 11.94
N LEU A 688 16.11 13.93 12.28
CA LEU A 688 15.32 15.13 12.02
C LEU A 688 15.22 15.44 10.51
N LEU A 689 16.31 15.25 9.75
CA LEU A 689 16.29 15.31 8.28
C LEU A 689 15.33 14.28 7.71
N ARG A 690 15.44 13.01 8.09
CA ARG A 690 14.54 11.94 7.59
C ARG A 690 13.06 12.22 7.88
N LYS A 691 12.73 12.76 9.05
CA LYS A 691 11.36 13.20 9.39
C LYS A 691 10.90 14.33 8.47
N LEU A 692 11.77 15.32 8.25
CA LEU A 692 11.46 16.49 7.42
C LEU A 692 11.27 16.09 5.95
N ASP A 693 12.23 15.35 5.38
CA ASP A 693 12.20 14.85 4.00
C ASP A 693 10.94 14.02 3.76
N TRP A 694 10.63 13.06 4.65
CA TRP A 694 9.44 12.22 4.50
C TRP A 694 8.14 13.03 4.56
N SER A 695 8.08 14.08 5.40
CA SER A 695 6.89 14.94 5.47
C SER A 695 6.74 15.87 4.25
N ILE A 696 7.79 16.63 3.90
CA ILE A 696 7.74 17.63 2.82
C ILE A 696 7.70 16.97 1.45
N LEU A 697 8.51 15.94 1.20
CA LEU A 697 8.57 15.29 -0.10
C LEU A 697 7.27 14.54 -0.40
N THR A 698 6.70 13.81 0.57
CA THR A 698 5.44 13.08 0.37
C THR A 698 4.29 14.04 0.07
N ILE A 699 4.14 15.12 0.86
CA ILE A 699 3.08 16.11 0.65
C ILE A 699 3.29 16.87 -0.67
N GLY A 700 4.52 17.29 -0.97
CA GLY A 700 4.85 18.00 -2.20
C GLY A 700 4.61 17.14 -3.45
N CYS A 701 5.11 15.91 -3.47
CA CYS A 701 4.89 14.98 -4.58
C CYS A 701 3.41 14.64 -4.76
N LEU A 702 2.65 14.44 -3.68
CA LEU A 702 1.22 14.13 -3.76
C LEU A 702 0.40 15.32 -4.27
N GLY A 703 0.65 16.54 -3.76
CA GLY A 703 -0.04 17.76 -4.21
C GLY A 703 0.26 18.08 -5.68
N PHE A 704 1.53 18.02 -6.10
CA PHE A 704 1.88 18.17 -7.51
C PHE A 704 1.27 17.07 -8.39
N PHE A 705 1.24 15.81 -7.94
CA PHE A 705 0.62 14.71 -8.67
C PHE A 705 -0.88 14.94 -8.88
N LEU A 706 -1.62 15.29 -7.82
CA LEU A 706 -3.06 15.58 -7.90
C LEU A 706 -3.34 16.75 -8.85
N LYS A 707 -2.61 17.86 -8.70
CA LYS A 707 -2.74 19.03 -9.57
C LYS A 707 -2.49 18.71 -11.06
N TYR A 708 -1.47 17.92 -11.37
CA TYR A 708 -1.19 17.50 -12.76
C TYR A 708 -2.24 16.50 -13.29
N LEU A 709 -2.77 15.63 -12.44
CA LEU A 709 -3.86 14.71 -12.78
C LEU A 709 -5.13 15.48 -13.13
N ASP A 710 -5.50 16.50 -12.35
CA ASP A 710 -6.66 17.36 -12.62
C ASP A 710 -6.51 18.14 -13.94
N GLN A 711 -5.34 18.75 -14.17
CA GLN A 711 -5.05 19.48 -15.42
C GLN A 711 -5.04 18.55 -16.65
N GLY A 712 -4.44 17.36 -16.53
CA GLY A 712 -4.43 16.36 -17.60
C GLY A 712 -5.83 15.81 -17.91
N ASN A 713 -6.66 15.63 -16.88
CA ASN A 713 -8.04 15.16 -17.05
C ASN A 713 -8.89 16.10 -17.90
N LEU A 714 -8.71 17.43 -17.78
CA LEU A 714 -9.47 18.39 -18.59
C LEU A 714 -9.11 18.29 -20.10
N ALA A 715 -7.82 18.12 -20.42
CA ALA A 715 -7.36 17.92 -21.79
C ALA A 715 -7.84 16.57 -22.36
N ASN A 716 -7.76 15.49 -21.56
CA ASN A 716 -8.25 14.17 -21.96
C ASN A 716 -9.77 14.17 -22.16
N ALA A 717 -10.53 14.85 -21.29
CA ALA A 717 -11.98 15.00 -21.42
C ALA A 717 -12.36 15.77 -22.69
N TYR A 718 -11.64 16.84 -23.02
CA TYR A 718 -11.82 17.59 -24.27
C TYR A 718 -11.73 16.69 -25.51
N VAL A 719 -10.68 15.86 -25.60
CA VAL A 719 -10.46 14.95 -26.74
C VAL A 719 -11.37 13.71 -26.72
N SER A 720 -11.99 13.40 -25.58
CA SER A 720 -12.82 12.19 -25.37
C SER A 720 -14.34 12.43 -25.45
N GLY A 721 -14.81 13.65 -25.75
CA GLY A 721 -16.24 13.95 -25.95
C GLY A 721 -16.76 15.25 -25.33
N MET A 722 -15.97 15.95 -24.51
CA MET A 722 -16.40 17.20 -23.88
C MET A 722 -16.55 18.34 -24.90
N GLN A 723 -15.75 18.33 -25.98
CA GLN A 723 -15.90 19.28 -27.09
C GLN A 723 -17.31 19.18 -27.70
N GLU A 724 -17.73 17.96 -28.05
CA GLU A 724 -19.01 17.65 -28.68
C GLU A 724 -20.20 17.81 -27.72
N ALA A 725 -20.02 17.53 -26.42
CA ALA A 725 -21.08 17.61 -25.41
C ALA A 725 -21.39 19.03 -24.92
N LEU A 726 -20.42 19.95 -24.99
CA LEU A 726 -20.59 21.36 -24.61
C LEU A 726 -20.73 22.31 -25.81
N HIS A 727 -20.71 21.78 -27.05
CA HIS A 727 -20.68 22.56 -28.29
C HIS A 727 -19.55 23.62 -28.31
N MET A 728 -18.36 23.24 -27.84
CA MET A 728 -17.23 24.16 -27.75
C MET A 728 -16.54 24.33 -29.12
N ASP A 729 -16.63 25.54 -29.66
CA ASP A 729 -16.14 25.88 -31.00
C ASP A 729 -14.95 26.86 -30.97
N GLY A 730 -14.08 26.77 -31.97
CA GLY A 730 -12.95 27.67 -32.14
C GLY A 730 -11.90 27.61 -31.02
N ASN A 731 -11.75 28.70 -30.26
CA ASN A 731 -10.68 28.90 -29.27
C ASN A 731 -11.15 28.76 -27.80
N GLU A 732 -12.39 28.36 -27.54
CA GLU A 732 -12.99 28.38 -26.20
C GLU A 732 -12.26 27.52 -25.16
N TYR A 733 -11.75 26.34 -25.55
CA TYR A 733 -10.90 25.52 -24.70
C TYR A 733 -9.59 26.23 -24.33
N THR A 734 -8.96 26.89 -25.31
CA THR A 734 -7.77 27.72 -25.08
C THR A 734 -8.08 28.87 -24.14
N TYR A 735 -9.22 29.55 -24.29
CA TYR A 735 -9.65 30.62 -23.38
C TYR A 735 -9.90 30.13 -21.94
N ALA A 736 -10.46 28.94 -21.75
CA ALA A 736 -10.62 28.33 -20.43
C ALA A 736 -9.26 28.04 -19.75
N GLY A 737 -8.30 27.46 -20.50
CA GLY A 737 -6.93 27.26 -20.03
C GLY A 737 -6.19 28.57 -19.73
N THR A 738 -6.40 29.60 -20.57
CA THR A 738 -5.89 30.95 -20.36
C THR A 738 -6.47 31.58 -19.09
N ALA A 739 -7.77 31.46 -18.82
CA ALA A 739 -8.39 32.06 -17.63
C ALA A 739 -7.77 31.54 -16.32
N TYR A 740 -7.56 30.23 -16.22
CA TYR A 740 -6.79 29.63 -15.11
C TYR A 740 -5.36 30.18 -15.06
N THR A 741 -4.70 30.29 -16.21
CA THR A 741 -3.30 30.75 -16.31
C THR A 741 -3.14 32.23 -15.91
N VAL A 742 -4.08 33.11 -16.26
CA VAL A 742 -4.12 34.52 -15.84
C VAL A 742 -4.31 34.63 -14.33
N ALA A 743 -5.27 33.88 -13.76
CA ALA A 743 -5.50 33.87 -12.32
C ALA A 743 -4.26 33.37 -11.55
N TYR A 744 -3.62 32.30 -12.04
CA TYR A 744 -2.40 31.77 -11.45
C TYR A 744 -1.23 32.77 -11.53
N ALA A 745 -1.02 33.40 -12.68
CA ALA A 745 0.02 34.40 -12.88
C ALA A 745 -0.13 35.61 -11.94
N PHE A 746 -1.36 36.16 -11.86
CA PHE A 746 -1.67 37.29 -10.98
C PHE A 746 -1.50 36.93 -9.50
N MET A 747 -1.99 35.76 -9.09
CA MET A 747 -1.94 35.34 -7.69
C MET A 747 -0.57 34.83 -7.24
N GLN A 748 0.36 34.52 -8.15
CA GLN A 748 1.69 34.00 -7.78
C GLN A 748 2.48 34.95 -6.87
N ILE A 749 2.54 36.25 -7.18
CA ILE A 749 3.29 37.24 -6.39
C ILE A 749 2.59 37.56 -5.05
N PRO A 750 1.27 37.83 -4.99
CA PRO A 750 0.55 37.94 -3.73
C PRO A 750 0.68 36.68 -2.86
N SER A 751 0.55 35.49 -3.45
CA SER A 751 0.65 34.21 -2.72
C SER A 751 2.02 34.02 -2.06
N THR A 752 3.13 34.27 -2.76
CA THR A 752 4.46 34.17 -2.14
C THR A 752 4.72 35.22 -1.06
N LEU A 753 4.16 36.43 -1.20
CA LEU A 753 4.21 37.47 -0.17
C LEU A 753 3.31 37.15 1.05
N ILE A 754 2.22 36.42 0.85
CA ILE A 754 1.34 35.92 1.92
C ILE A 754 2.00 34.75 2.66
N VAL A 755 2.64 33.82 1.97
CA VAL A 755 3.44 32.72 2.57
C VAL A 755 4.57 33.21 3.49
N GLN A 756 5.05 34.44 3.30
CA GLN A 756 6.03 35.08 4.20
C GLN A 756 5.42 35.69 5.47
N ARG A 757 4.10 35.91 5.52
CA ARG A 757 3.38 36.54 6.64
C ARG A 757 2.41 35.59 7.35
N VAL A 758 1.91 34.58 6.65
CA VAL A 758 0.96 33.56 7.11
C VAL A 758 1.67 32.21 7.08
N LEU A 759 1.36 31.34 8.04
CA LEU A 759 1.91 29.99 8.14
C LEU A 759 1.86 29.28 6.78
N PRO A 760 3.01 28.86 6.19
CA PRO A 760 3.03 28.21 4.89
C PRO A 760 2.15 26.96 4.83
N SER A 761 2.07 26.20 5.92
CA SER A 761 1.17 25.05 6.04
C SER A 761 -0.31 25.43 5.95
N ALA A 762 -0.74 26.51 6.62
CA ALA A 762 -2.12 26.97 6.58
C ALA A 762 -2.48 27.57 5.22
N TRP A 763 -1.57 28.35 4.62
CA TRP A 763 -1.80 28.92 3.29
C TRP A 763 -1.80 27.83 2.20
N LEU A 764 -0.82 26.92 2.19
CA LEU A 764 -0.79 25.81 1.23
C LEU A 764 -2.00 24.89 1.42
N ALA A 765 -2.37 24.52 2.65
CA ALA A 765 -3.57 23.73 2.89
C ALA A 765 -4.86 24.46 2.46
N ALA A 766 -4.96 25.78 2.69
CA ALA A 766 -6.09 26.57 2.19
C ALA A 766 -6.11 26.68 0.66
N MET A 767 -4.96 26.67 -0.01
CA MET A 767 -4.88 26.63 -1.47
C MET A 767 -5.21 25.24 -2.05
N GLU A 768 -4.78 24.15 -1.40
CA GLU A 768 -5.13 22.77 -1.81
C GLU A 768 -6.60 22.45 -1.54
N VAL A 769 -7.13 22.85 -0.37
CA VAL A 769 -8.57 22.75 -0.08
C VAL A 769 -9.35 23.71 -0.95
N GLY A 770 -8.84 24.91 -1.26
CA GLY A 770 -9.45 25.82 -2.23
C GLY A 770 -9.50 25.22 -3.63
N TRP A 771 -8.39 24.64 -4.11
CA TRP A 771 -8.30 23.92 -5.39
C TRP A 771 -9.31 22.77 -5.43
N GLY A 772 -9.30 21.89 -4.43
CA GLY A 772 -10.28 20.83 -4.28
C GLY A 772 -11.71 21.35 -4.22
N VAL A 773 -12.00 22.38 -3.43
CA VAL A 773 -13.35 22.97 -3.32
C VAL A 773 -13.77 23.63 -4.63
N PHE A 774 -12.88 24.19 -5.45
CA PHE A 774 -13.25 24.75 -6.75
C PHE A 774 -13.38 23.68 -7.84
N THR A 775 -12.52 22.67 -7.90
CA THR A 775 -12.67 21.53 -8.82
C THR A 775 -13.88 20.67 -8.46
N PHE A 776 -14.16 20.48 -7.17
CA PHE A 776 -15.42 19.88 -6.71
C PHE A 776 -16.61 20.83 -6.80
N ALA A 777 -16.49 22.16 -6.68
CA ALA A 777 -17.62 23.08 -6.94
C ALA A 777 -17.97 23.20 -8.42
N GLN A 778 -17.03 22.87 -9.30
CA GLN A 778 -17.28 22.54 -10.70
C GLN A 778 -18.17 21.27 -10.86
N ALA A 779 -18.45 20.55 -9.75
CA ALA A 779 -19.29 19.35 -9.65
C ALA A 779 -20.33 19.31 -8.49
N GLY A 780 -20.32 20.23 -7.49
CA GLY A 780 -21.22 20.27 -6.32
C GLY A 780 -20.55 20.44 -4.93
N CYS A 781 -21.22 21.15 -3.99
CA CYS A 781 -20.63 21.67 -2.74
C CYS A 781 -20.76 20.81 -1.45
N MET A 782 -19.88 21.13 -0.47
CA MET A 782 -20.05 21.16 1.02
C MET A 782 -19.15 20.24 1.89
N THR A 783 -18.18 20.79 2.64
CA THR A 783 -17.65 20.19 3.92
C THR A 783 -17.00 21.22 4.87
N VAL A 784 -17.59 21.44 6.05
CA VAL A 784 -16.99 22.18 7.19
C VAL A 784 -16.17 21.33 8.20
N PRO A 785 -16.47 20.02 8.45
CA PRO A 785 -15.85 19.29 9.58
C PRO A 785 -14.32 19.17 9.58
N VAL A 786 -13.68 19.17 8.40
CA VAL A 786 -12.22 18.95 8.28
C VAL A 786 -11.42 20.17 8.75
N GLY A 787 -11.93 21.40 8.54
CA GLY A 787 -11.26 22.62 8.98
C GLY A 787 -11.08 22.71 10.51
N LEU A 788 -12.03 22.15 11.26
CA LEU A 788 -12.01 22.14 12.72
C LEU A 788 -10.96 21.17 13.30
N ALA A 789 -10.70 20.05 12.62
CA ALA A 789 -9.64 19.11 13.01
C ALA A 789 -8.24 19.73 12.83
N THR A 790 -8.03 20.48 11.75
CA THR A 790 -6.74 21.12 11.45
C THR A 790 -6.37 22.23 12.44
N PHE A 791 -7.36 22.99 12.94
CA PHE A 791 -7.14 24.04 13.95
C PHE A 791 -6.59 23.50 15.29
N LEU A 792 -6.82 22.21 15.60
CA LEU A 792 -6.49 21.61 16.89
C LEU A 792 -5.21 20.76 16.89
N LEU A 793 -4.64 20.45 15.71
CA LEU A 793 -3.60 19.43 15.56
C LEU A 793 -2.25 19.94 15.02
N LEU A 794 -2.16 21.18 14.50
CA LEU A 794 -0.95 21.69 13.86
C LEU A 794 -0.17 22.70 14.74
N PRO A 795 1.16 22.55 14.90
CA PRO A 795 2.00 23.51 15.64
C PRO A 795 2.47 24.70 14.80
N ASP A 796 2.74 25.83 15.48
CA ASP A 796 3.25 27.06 14.85
C ASP A 796 4.77 27.04 14.62
N THR A 797 5.40 28.21 14.47
CA THR A 797 6.86 28.33 14.31
C THR A 797 7.62 28.02 15.61
N PRO A 798 8.90 27.60 15.55
CA PRO A 798 9.72 27.33 16.74
C PRO A 798 9.88 28.53 17.69
N TYR A 799 9.66 29.76 17.19
CA TYR A 799 9.76 30.99 17.97
C TYR A 799 8.44 31.39 18.65
N THR A 800 7.30 30.77 18.29
CA THR A 800 5.94 31.22 18.70
C THR A 800 4.93 30.10 18.95
N THR A 801 5.36 28.83 19.08
CA THR A 801 4.48 27.64 19.15
C THR A 801 3.57 27.61 20.39
N ARG A 802 2.29 27.24 20.18
CA ARG A 802 1.31 26.94 21.25
C ARG A 802 0.81 25.48 21.30
N ALA A 803 1.41 24.58 20.53
CA ALA A 803 0.97 23.18 20.47
C ALA A 803 1.25 22.38 21.75
N TRP A 804 0.21 21.73 22.28
CA TRP A 804 0.22 20.98 23.53
C TRP A 804 1.10 19.71 23.55
N PHE A 805 1.68 19.31 22.41
CA PHE A 805 2.46 18.08 22.25
C PHE A 805 3.96 18.29 21.96
N LEU A 806 4.43 19.55 21.89
CA LEU A 806 5.84 19.89 21.75
C LEU A 806 6.37 20.47 23.07
N THR A 807 7.57 20.05 23.48
CA THR A 807 8.22 20.57 24.70
C THR A 807 9.15 21.74 24.40
N GLU A 808 9.37 22.62 25.38
CA GLU A 808 10.25 23.80 25.23
C GLU A 808 11.68 23.43 24.80
N ALA A 809 12.18 22.28 25.26
CA ALA A 809 13.50 21.75 24.87
C ALA A 809 13.57 21.38 23.37
N GLU A 810 12.49 20.87 22.80
CA GLU A 810 12.41 20.55 21.37
C GLU A 810 12.31 21.82 20.50
N CYS A 811 11.61 22.84 20.98
CA CYS A 811 11.56 24.16 20.36
C CYS A 811 12.96 24.84 20.32
N GLY A 812 13.71 24.77 21.43
CA GLY A 812 15.07 25.30 21.51
C GLY A 812 16.03 24.65 20.50
N LEU A 813 15.97 23.33 20.35
CA LEU A 813 16.76 22.58 19.35
C LEU A 813 16.42 23.00 17.90
N ALA A 814 15.14 23.28 17.61
CA ALA A 814 14.71 23.75 16.30
C ALA A 814 15.23 25.17 15.99
N VAL A 815 15.20 26.08 16.96
CA VAL A 815 15.77 27.44 16.83
C VAL A 815 17.29 27.39 16.62
N GLU A 816 18.00 26.56 17.39
CA GLU A 816 19.45 26.47 17.24
C GLU A 816 19.87 25.88 15.89
N ARG A 817 19.06 24.99 15.30
CA ARG A 817 19.26 24.50 13.94
C ARG A 817 19.13 25.60 12.89
N VAL A 818 18.16 26.52 13.03
CA VAL A 818 18.00 27.68 12.14
C VAL A 818 19.23 28.60 12.23
N ARG A 819 19.72 28.84 13.45
CA ARG A 819 20.93 29.64 13.70
C ARG A 819 22.20 28.99 13.11
N LYS A 820 22.39 27.69 13.32
CA LYS A 820 23.51 26.90 12.76
C LYS A 820 23.49 26.83 11.23
N ALA A 821 22.32 26.97 10.60
CA ALA A 821 22.17 27.06 9.15
C ALA A 821 22.42 28.47 8.57
N GLY A 822 22.90 29.43 9.37
CA GLY A 822 23.22 30.80 8.92
C GLY A 822 22.01 31.64 8.52
N LYS A 823 20.79 31.24 8.90
CA LYS A 823 19.56 31.93 8.50
C LYS A 823 19.17 32.99 9.54
N ALA A 824 19.12 34.25 9.11
CA ALA A 824 18.64 35.36 9.93
C ALA A 824 17.13 35.21 10.26
N ALA A 825 16.71 35.82 11.38
CA ALA A 825 15.31 35.88 11.76
C ALA A 825 14.49 36.74 10.76
N PRO A 826 13.18 36.45 10.56
CA PRO A 826 12.37 37.19 9.60
C PRO A 826 12.14 38.66 10.04
N VAL A 827 12.43 39.60 9.15
CA VAL A 827 12.25 41.06 9.34
C VAL A 827 11.14 41.57 8.41
N LYS A 828 10.48 42.68 8.78
CA LYS A 828 9.37 43.27 8.02
C LYS A 828 9.86 43.93 6.73
N ILE A 829 9.43 43.42 5.57
CA ILE A 829 9.70 44.02 4.25
C ILE A 829 9.05 45.40 4.14
N THR A 830 9.82 46.40 3.67
CA THR A 830 9.36 47.76 3.38
C THR A 830 9.42 48.10 1.89
N TRP A 831 8.71 49.14 1.44
CA TRP A 831 8.69 49.57 0.04
C TRP A 831 10.09 49.87 -0.54
N LYS A 832 11.02 50.36 0.30
CA LYS A 832 12.43 50.58 -0.09
C LYS A 832 13.16 49.28 -0.47
N THR A 833 12.87 48.16 0.20
CA THR A 833 13.38 46.83 -0.18
C THR A 833 12.89 46.43 -1.58
N PHE A 834 11.60 46.63 -1.86
CA PHE A 834 11.01 46.22 -3.15
C PHE A 834 11.66 46.96 -4.33
N ALA A 835 11.82 48.28 -4.21
CA ALA A 835 12.52 49.09 -5.21
C ALA A 835 14.01 48.70 -5.38
N ARG A 836 14.70 48.30 -4.30
CA ARG A 836 16.11 47.84 -4.34
C ARG A 836 16.28 46.55 -5.15
N ILE A 837 15.29 45.65 -5.14
CA ILE A 837 15.40 44.37 -5.86
C ILE A 837 15.11 44.56 -7.35
N LEU A 838 14.13 45.41 -7.69
CA LEU A 838 13.83 45.74 -9.09
C LEU A 838 14.91 46.56 -9.80
N SER A 839 15.92 47.09 -9.10
CA SER A 839 17.10 47.71 -9.73
C SER A 839 18.27 46.75 -9.94
N ARG A 840 18.15 45.47 -9.54
CA ARG A 840 19.22 44.46 -9.71
C ARG A 840 19.04 43.66 -11.01
N TRP A 841 20.17 43.41 -11.69
CA TRP A 841 20.22 42.65 -12.94
C TRP A 841 19.66 41.23 -12.80
N ARG A 842 19.82 40.62 -11.62
CA ARG A 842 19.41 39.25 -11.31
C ARG A 842 17.93 39.03 -11.58
N TRP A 843 17.06 39.97 -11.18
CA TRP A 843 15.61 39.87 -11.40
C TRP A 843 15.28 39.79 -12.90
N TYR A 844 15.69 40.78 -13.69
CA TYR A 844 15.42 40.80 -15.13
C TYR A 844 15.97 39.57 -15.85
N ALA A 845 17.21 39.18 -15.55
CA ALA A 845 17.88 38.10 -16.27
C ALA A 845 17.28 36.72 -15.95
N PHE A 846 17.05 36.38 -14.67
CA PHE A 846 16.41 35.11 -14.32
C PHE A 846 14.95 35.03 -14.75
N VAL A 847 14.19 36.13 -14.63
CA VAL A 847 12.80 36.18 -15.09
C VAL A 847 12.72 35.98 -16.60
N LEU A 848 13.50 36.72 -17.39
CA LEU A 848 13.52 36.57 -18.85
C LEU A 848 14.00 35.19 -19.30
N GLY A 849 15.07 34.66 -18.69
CA GLY A 849 15.60 33.34 -19.00
C GLY A 849 14.59 32.22 -18.73
N TYR A 850 13.86 32.31 -17.61
CA TYR A 850 12.82 31.35 -17.27
C TYR A 850 11.57 31.48 -18.15
N VAL A 851 11.20 32.69 -18.57
CA VAL A 851 10.11 32.95 -19.54
C VAL A 851 10.40 32.32 -20.91
N LEU A 852 11.62 32.52 -21.43
CA LEU A 852 12.02 31.94 -22.72
C LEU A 852 12.09 30.41 -22.65
N TYR A 853 12.67 29.86 -21.58
CA TYR A 853 12.69 28.41 -21.33
C TYR A 853 11.27 27.81 -21.25
N GLY A 854 10.39 28.37 -20.43
CA GLY A 854 9.04 27.84 -20.26
C GLY A 854 8.22 27.92 -21.56
N SER A 855 8.39 28.99 -22.33
CA SER A 855 7.75 29.16 -23.64
C SER A 855 8.26 28.14 -24.68
N ALA A 856 9.54 27.76 -24.63
CA ALA A 856 10.13 26.73 -25.48
C ALA A 856 9.63 25.29 -25.21
N CYS A 857 9.03 25.04 -24.04
CA CYS A 857 8.51 23.71 -23.67
C CYS A 857 7.09 23.42 -24.19
N GLN A 858 6.37 24.44 -24.66
CA GLN A 858 4.94 24.37 -24.95
C GLN A 858 4.54 23.45 -26.12
N ALA A 859 5.48 23.12 -27.02
CA ALA A 859 5.21 22.27 -28.19
C ALA A 859 4.66 20.88 -27.82
N SER A 860 5.05 20.34 -26.66
CA SER A 860 4.60 19.03 -26.16
C SER A 860 3.08 18.94 -25.91
N ASN A 861 2.43 20.05 -25.55
CA ASN A 861 1.00 20.09 -25.21
C ASN A 861 0.07 19.81 -26.41
N TYR A 862 0.58 19.91 -27.64
CA TYR A 862 -0.21 19.77 -28.88
C TYR A 862 -0.13 18.36 -29.50
N PHE A 863 0.60 17.44 -28.86
CA PHE A 863 0.83 16.09 -29.38
C PHE A 863 -0.47 15.30 -29.60
N GLY A 864 -1.42 15.35 -28.65
CA GLY A 864 -2.72 14.70 -28.77
C GLY A 864 -3.61 15.27 -29.88
N ILE A 865 -3.45 16.56 -30.22
CA ILE A 865 -4.17 17.22 -31.33
C ILE A 865 -3.61 16.76 -32.68
N TRP A 866 -2.28 16.66 -32.80
CA TRP A 866 -1.66 16.07 -34.00
C TRP A 866 -2.09 14.60 -34.20
N LEU A 867 -2.09 13.77 -33.14
CA LEU A 867 -2.58 12.39 -33.22
C LEU A 867 -4.09 12.30 -33.58
N LYS A 868 -4.92 13.30 -33.23
CA LYS A 868 -6.32 13.41 -33.71
C LYS A 868 -6.39 13.69 -35.22
N SER A 869 -5.45 14.46 -35.77
CA SER A 869 -5.39 14.74 -37.21
C SER A 869 -4.89 13.56 -38.05
N GLU A 870 -3.99 12.72 -37.53
CA GLU A 870 -3.48 11.51 -38.19
C GLU A 870 -4.38 10.27 -37.95
N HIS A 871 -5.63 10.48 -37.51
CA HIS A 871 -6.66 9.45 -37.28
C HIS A 871 -6.34 8.32 -36.26
N TYR A 872 -5.46 8.56 -35.28
CA TYR A 872 -5.18 7.57 -34.23
C TYR A 872 -6.41 7.32 -33.32
N SER A 873 -6.51 6.12 -32.75
CA SER A 873 -7.65 5.75 -31.90
C SER A 873 -7.73 6.61 -30.62
N VAL A 874 -8.91 6.67 -29.97
CA VAL A 874 -9.06 7.38 -28.69
C VAL A 874 -8.10 6.83 -27.62
N VAL A 875 -7.81 5.53 -27.67
CA VAL A 875 -6.90 4.85 -26.75
C VAL A 875 -5.46 5.28 -27.02
N ASP A 876 -5.02 5.21 -28.27
CA ASP A 876 -3.64 5.56 -28.66
C ASP A 876 -3.34 7.05 -28.45
N ARG A 877 -4.32 7.92 -28.71
CA ARG A 877 -4.24 9.36 -28.43
C ARG A 877 -3.98 9.71 -26.96
N ASN A 878 -4.41 8.84 -26.03
CA ASN A 878 -4.18 9.02 -24.61
C ASN A 878 -2.89 8.30 -24.14
N ILE A 879 -2.54 7.15 -24.74
CA ILE A 879 -1.37 6.37 -24.36
C ILE A 879 -0.06 6.96 -24.92
N ILE A 880 -0.01 7.33 -26.21
CA ILE A 880 1.25 7.74 -26.86
C ILE A 880 1.87 9.00 -26.21
N PRO A 881 1.11 10.08 -25.92
CA PRO A 881 1.66 11.26 -25.23
C PRO A 881 2.15 10.98 -23.80
N THR A 882 1.68 9.91 -23.15
CA THR A 882 2.20 9.47 -21.85
C THR A 882 3.68 9.07 -21.94
N GLY A 883 4.15 8.64 -23.12
CA GLY A 883 5.58 8.40 -23.37
C GLY A 883 6.45 9.63 -23.16
N THR A 884 6.02 10.81 -23.62
CA THR A 884 6.73 12.09 -23.40
C THR A 884 6.84 12.41 -21.91
N ASN A 885 5.79 12.16 -21.13
CA ASN A 885 5.78 12.38 -19.69
C ASN A 885 6.72 11.42 -18.95
N LEU A 886 6.81 10.16 -19.38
CA LEU A 886 7.73 9.17 -18.81
C LEU A 886 9.21 9.54 -19.07
N ILE A 887 9.52 10.01 -20.28
CA ILE A 887 10.85 10.53 -20.65
C ILE A 887 11.19 11.75 -19.78
N SER A 888 10.27 12.73 -19.68
CA SER A 888 10.43 13.91 -18.81
C SER A 888 10.71 13.53 -17.36
N ALA A 889 9.97 12.55 -16.80
CA ALA A 889 10.15 12.12 -15.41
C ALA A 889 11.55 11.53 -15.17
N ALA A 890 12.04 10.68 -16.08
CA ALA A 890 13.40 10.15 -16.01
C ALA A 890 14.46 11.25 -16.16
N CYS A 891 14.27 12.16 -17.12
CA CYS A 891 15.20 13.27 -17.39
C CYS A 891 15.29 14.25 -16.21
N VAL A 892 14.19 14.66 -15.58
CA VAL A 892 14.22 15.61 -14.45
C VAL A 892 15.02 15.05 -13.27
N VAL A 893 14.85 13.76 -12.94
CA VAL A 893 15.64 13.09 -11.90
C VAL A 893 17.11 13.01 -12.30
N LEU A 894 17.40 12.64 -13.56
CA LEU A 894 18.76 12.55 -14.08
C LEU A 894 19.49 13.90 -14.07
N TRP A 895 18.84 14.98 -14.50
CA TRP A 895 19.42 16.33 -14.53
C TRP A 895 19.67 16.89 -13.12
N GLY A 896 18.73 16.69 -12.18
CA GLY A 896 18.97 17.03 -10.77
C GLY A 896 20.18 16.28 -10.22
N PHE A 897 20.18 14.95 -10.37
CA PHE A 897 21.24 14.09 -9.85
C PHE A 897 22.62 14.40 -10.44
N LEU A 898 22.72 14.53 -11.77
CA LEU A 898 24.00 14.84 -12.43
C LEU A 898 24.48 16.26 -12.14
N SER A 899 23.57 17.21 -11.92
CA SER A 899 23.92 18.55 -11.49
C SER A 899 24.55 18.55 -10.09
N ASP A 900 23.96 17.82 -9.14
CA ASP A 900 24.53 17.66 -7.79
C ASP A 900 25.85 16.88 -7.80
N TYR A 901 25.95 15.81 -8.61
CA TYR A 901 27.17 15.01 -8.75
C TYR A 901 28.36 15.80 -9.31
N THR A 902 28.13 16.66 -10.30
CA THR A 902 29.18 17.45 -10.95
C THR A 902 29.44 18.81 -10.32
N GLY A 903 28.52 19.29 -9.46
CA GLY A 903 28.53 20.66 -8.93
C GLY A 903 28.28 21.76 -9.97
N SER A 904 28.00 21.41 -11.23
CA SER A 904 27.85 22.38 -12.33
C SER A 904 26.39 22.58 -12.70
N ARG A 905 25.73 23.56 -12.06
CA ARG A 905 24.33 23.92 -12.39
C ARG A 905 24.18 24.33 -13.86
N PHE A 906 25.09 25.18 -14.33
CA PHE A 906 25.08 25.74 -15.68
C PHE A 906 25.10 24.66 -16.78
N ALA A 907 25.94 23.63 -16.65
CA ALA A 907 26.04 22.56 -17.66
C ALA A 907 24.73 21.78 -17.81
N PHE A 908 24.04 21.50 -16.71
CA PHE A 908 22.76 20.77 -16.69
C PHE A 908 21.53 21.64 -16.91
N ILE A 909 21.72 22.94 -17.21
CA ILE A 909 20.70 23.83 -17.76
C ILE A 909 20.96 24.05 -19.27
N VAL A 910 22.19 24.34 -19.68
CA VAL A 910 22.48 24.58 -21.11
C VAL A 910 22.40 23.29 -21.94
N GLY A 911 22.83 22.15 -21.40
CA GLY A 911 22.81 20.86 -22.09
C GLY A 911 21.41 20.43 -22.55
N PRO A 912 20.43 20.26 -21.63
CA PRO A 912 19.06 19.87 -22.01
C PRO A 912 18.35 20.91 -22.87
N LEU A 913 18.61 22.20 -22.68
CA LEU A 913 18.07 23.25 -23.54
C LEU A 913 18.62 23.18 -24.97
N THR A 914 19.92 22.90 -25.12
CA THR A 914 20.57 22.75 -26.42
C THR A 914 20.07 21.50 -27.14
N TYR A 915 19.81 20.41 -26.42
CA TYR A 915 19.11 19.24 -26.98
C TYR A 915 17.73 19.63 -27.53
N GLY A 916 17.01 20.54 -26.86
CA GLY A 916 15.72 21.09 -27.28
C GLY A 916 15.68 21.69 -28.69
N LEU A 917 16.82 22.08 -29.27
CA LEU A 917 16.92 22.51 -30.67
C LEU A 917 16.53 21.40 -31.66
N ILE A 918 16.77 20.13 -31.33
CA ILE A 918 16.49 18.99 -32.21
C ILE A 918 14.97 18.77 -32.36
N PRO A 919 14.18 18.48 -31.30
CA PRO A 919 12.74 18.26 -31.45
C PRO A 919 12.01 19.52 -31.92
N ASN A 920 12.33 20.71 -31.40
CA ASN A 920 11.68 21.94 -31.85
C ASN A 920 12.05 22.29 -33.30
N GLY A 921 13.29 22.02 -33.74
CA GLY A 921 13.70 22.24 -35.13
C GLY A 921 13.00 21.30 -36.11
N ILE A 922 12.81 20.03 -35.73
CA ILE A 922 12.03 19.06 -36.51
C ILE A 922 10.57 19.51 -36.62
N LEU A 923 9.95 19.93 -35.51
CA LEU A 923 8.56 20.41 -35.52
C LEU A 923 8.41 21.74 -36.30
N ALA A 924 9.39 22.63 -36.24
CA ALA A 924 9.40 23.87 -37.03
C ALA A 924 9.55 23.63 -38.54
N ALA A 925 10.28 22.59 -38.94
CA ALA A 925 10.44 22.18 -40.35
C ALA A 925 9.26 21.32 -40.88
N TRP A 926 8.46 20.75 -39.98
CA TRP A 926 7.26 19.94 -40.26
C TRP A 926 7.41 18.88 -41.39
N PRO A 927 8.34 17.89 -41.23
CA PRO A 927 8.64 16.92 -42.29
C PRO A 927 7.47 15.96 -42.60
N ALA A 928 7.47 15.40 -43.81
CA ALA A 928 6.44 14.45 -44.24
C ALA A 928 6.45 13.11 -43.48
N SER A 929 7.57 12.71 -42.87
CA SER A 929 7.66 11.46 -42.09
C SER A 929 6.92 11.59 -40.76
N ILE A 930 5.94 10.69 -40.55
CA ILE A 930 5.20 10.52 -39.30
C ILE A 930 6.14 10.14 -38.15
N GLN A 931 7.05 9.17 -38.38
CA GLN A 931 7.98 8.67 -37.36
C GLN A 931 8.92 9.76 -36.84
N LEU A 932 9.33 10.70 -37.71
CA LEU A 932 10.20 11.81 -37.33
C LEU A 932 9.44 12.86 -36.48
N LYS A 933 8.14 13.05 -36.71
CA LYS A 933 7.25 13.85 -35.85
C LYS A 933 7.01 13.17 -34.51
N GLU A 934 6.69 11.87 -34.49
CA GLU A 934 6.54 11.08 -33.25
C GLU A 934 7.81 11.16 -32.39
N PHE A 935 8.99 10.98 -32.99
CA PHE A 935 10.27 11.15 -32.31
C PHE A 935 10.42 12.55 -31.70
N ALA A 936 10.10 13.61 -32.45
CA ALA A 936 10.21 14.98 -31.96
C ALA A 936 9.24 15.29 -30.80
N PHE A 937 7.98 14.85 -30.88
CA PHE A 937 7.01 15.02 -29.80
C PHE A 937 7.35 14.18 -28.55
N LEU A 938 7.90 12.98 -28.70
CA LEU A 938 8.36 12.14 -27.59
C LEU A 938 9.61 12.72 -26.90
N THR A 939 10.59 13.17 -27.69
CA THR A 939 11.87 13.71 -27.16
C THR A 939 11.81 15.16 -26.72
N CYS A 940 10.74 15.90 -27.04
CA CYS A 940 10.49 17.25 -26.51
C CYS A 940 10.52 17.28 -24.96
N GLY A 941 10.19 16.18 -24.28
CA GLY A 941 10.27 16.05 -22.81
C GLY A 941 11.67 16.11 -22.21
N VAL A 942 12.72 15.85 -22.99
CA VAL A 942 14.12 15.79 -22.51
C VAL A 942 14.64 17.16 -22.03
N GLN A 943 14.14 18.25 -22.63
CA GLN A 943 14.55 19.62 -22.29
C GLN A 943 14.00 20.14 -20.94
N LEU A 944 13.23 19.32 -20.20
CA LEU A 944 12.62 19.73 -18.93
C LEU A 944 13.66 19.74 -17.78
N MET A 945 14.11 20.93 -17.40
CA MET A 945 15.20 21.15 -16.40
C MET A 945 14.82 22.11 -15.26
N THR A 946 13.51 22.31 -15.04
CA THR A 946 12.95 23.29 -14.10
C THR A 946 13.58 23.25 -12.71
N ALA A 947 13.77 22.06 -12.13
CA ALA A 947 14.35 21.90 -10.79
C ALA A 947 15.77 22.48 -10.69
N VAL A 948 16.64 22.16 -11.66
CA VAL A 948 18.03 22.64 -11.72
C VAL A 948 18.09 24.16 -11.88
N PHE A 949 17.17 24.73 -12.67
CA PHE A 949 17.07 26.17 -12.87
C PHE A 949 16.68 26.90 -11.57
N TYR A 950 15.71 26.39 -10.81
CA TYR A 950 15.34 26.96 -9.51
C TYR A 950 16.47 26.83 -8.48
N THR A 951 17.18 25.69 -8.42
CA THR A 951 18.34 25.57 -7.51
C THR A 951 19.45 26.56 -7.86
N TRP A 952 19.72 26.78 -9.15
CA TRP A 952 20.74 27.73 -9.61
C TRP A 952 20.40 29.19 -9.26
N ALA A 953 19.15 29.61 -9.48
CA ALA A 953 18.68 30.93 -9.08
C ALA A 953 18.72 31.13 -7.55
N ASN A 954 18.39 30.08 -6.79
CA ASN A 954 18.42 30.05 -5.33
C ASN A 954 19.86 30.17 -4.78
N GLU A 955 20.82 29.48 -5.40
CA GLU A 955 22.25 29.57 -5.08
C GLU A 955 22.83 30.96 -5.40
N ILE A 956 22.55 31.52 -6.58
CA ILE A 956 23.07 32.84 -6.99
C ILE A 956 22.47 33.98 -6.14
N CYS A 957 21.21 33.86 -5.72
CA CYS A 957 20.57 34.85 -4.85
C CYS A 957 20.79 34.58 -3.35
N ALA A 958 21.62 33.61 -2.95
CA ALA A 958 21.75 33.18 -1.55
C ALA A 958 22.16 34.30 -0.56
N GLY A 959 22.83 35.35 -1.03
CA GLY A 959 23.27 36.49 -0.21
C GLY A 959 22.17 37.45 0.23
N ASP A 960 20.96 37.41 -0.36
CA ASP A 960 19.85 38.30 0.01
C ASP A 960 18.52 37.50 -0.03
N ASN A 961 17.96 37.22 1.15
CA ASN A 961 16.73 36.43 1.29
C ASN A 961 15.50 37.10 0.66
N GLU A 962 15.44 38.43 0.66
CA GLU A 962 14.32 39.21 0.12
C GLU A 962 14.37 39.17 -1.41
N GLU A 963 15.56 39.41 -1.98
CA GLU A 963 15.82 39.26 -3.42
C GLU A 963 15.50 37.83 -3.89
N ARG A 964 16.05 36.82 -3.21
CA ARG A 964 15.89 35.41 -3.57
C ARG A 964 14.44 34.98 -3.66
N ALA A 965 13.62 35.33 -2.66
CA ALA A 965 12.21 34.98 -2.66
C ALA A 965 11.43 35.73 -3.76
N LEU A 966 11.74 37.01 -3.99
CA LEU A 966 11.09 37.80 -5.04
C LEU A 966 11.47 37.29 -6.45
N VAL A 967 12.76 37.01 -6.72
CA VAL A 967 13.23 36.46 -8.00
C VAL A 967 12.58 35.10 -8.29
N ILE A 968 12.64 34.15 -7.36
CA ILE A 968 12.05 32.80 -7.51
C ILE A 968 10.53 32.88 -7.80
N SER A 969 9.81 33.76 -7.10
CA SER A 969 8.37 33.93 -7.32
C SER A 969 8.04 34.64 -8.64
N SER A 970 8.84 35.64 -9.02
CA SER A 970 8.65 36.42 -10.25
C SER A 970 8.93 35.60 -11.51
N MET A 971 9.93 34.71 -11.49
CA MET A 971 10.22 33.78 -12.58
C MET A 971 8.96 33.00 -12.96
N ASN A 972 8.32 32.36 -11.98
CA ASN A 972 7.12 31.56 -12.21
C ASN A 972 5.93 32.44 -12.64
N GLY A 973 5.68 33.55 -11.94
CA GLY A 973 4.53 34.42 -12.21
C GLY A 973 4.57 35.02 -13.61
N MET A 974 5.73 35.49 -14.05
CA MET A 974 5.91 36.07 -15.39
C MET A 974 5.87 35.02 -16.50
N GLN A 975 6.38 33.80 -16.26
CA GLN A 975 6.23 32.71 -17.23
C GLN A 975 4.75 32.36 -17.45
N TYR A 976 3.95 32.25 -16.38
CA TYR A 976 2.51 32.05 -16.54
C TYR A 976 1.82 33.27 -17.16
N ALA A 977 2.24 34.51 -16.85
CA ALA A 977 1.70 35.72 -17.47
C ALA A 977 1.90 35.73 -19.00
N VAL A 978 3.04 35.24 -19.49
CA VAL A 978 3.31 35.07 -20.93
C VAL A 978 2.55 33.86 -21.49
N ALA A 979 2.55 32.73 -20.78
CA ALA A 979 1.82 31.52 -21.20
C ALA A 979 0.29 31.69 -21.24
N ALA A 980 -0.27 32.74 -20.62
CA ALA A 980 -1.69 33.06 -20.70
C ALA A 980 -2.11 33.47 -22.12
N TRP A 981 -1.36 34.36 -22.78
CA TRP A 981 -1.75 34.94 -24.07
C TRP A 981 -0.94 34.38 -25.25
N LEU A 982 0.32 34.00 -25.03
CA LEU A 982 1.22 33.59 -26.10
C LEU A 982 0.68 32.37 -26.90
N PRO A 983 0.13 31.30 -26.27
CA PRO A 983 -0.44 30.16 -27.01
C PRO A 983 -1.65 30.52 -27.87
N ILE A 984 -2.46 31.52 -27.49
CA ILE A 984 -3.59 31.99 -28.31
C ILE A 984 -3.08 32.55 -29.65
N VAL A 985 -1.92 33.22 -29.63
CA VAL A 985 -1.31 33.84 -30.81
C VAL A 985 -0.55 32.82 -31.66
N ILE A 986 0.24 31.95 -31.04
CA ILE A 986 1.16 31.06 -31.78
C ILE A 986 0.60 29.64 -32.04
N PHE A 987 -0.34 29.16 -31.22
CA PHE A 987 -1.02 27.86 -31.38
C PHE A 987 -2.57 27.97 -31.44
N PRO A 988 -3.16 28.84 -32.30
CA PRO A 988 -4.61 28.85 -32.50
C PRO A 988 -5.09 27.53 -33.11
N GLN A 989 -6.23 27.00 -32.62
CA GLN A 989 -6.75 25.69 -33.04
C GLN A 989 -7.14 25.65 -34.53
N THR A 990 -7.42 26.80 -35.14
CA THR A 990 -7.68 26.96 -36.58
C THR A 990 -6.49 26.62 -37.47
N MET A 991 -5.27 26.57 -36.92
CA MET A 991 -4.04 26.16 -37.62
C MET A 991 -3.56 24.76 -37.22
N ALA A 992 -4.42 23.95 -36.59
CA ALA A 992 -4.11 22.54 -36.39
C ALA A 992 -4.10 21.80 -37.75
N PRO A 993 -3.16 20.87 -37.99
CA PRO A 993 -2.19 20.35 -37.03
C PRO A 993 -0.76 20.92 -37.15
N ASP A 994 -0.45 21.71 -38.19
CA ASP A 994 0.93 22.12 -38.50
C ASP A 994 1.41 23.38 -37.77
N PHE A 995 0.50 24.14 -37.15
CA PHE A 995 0.77 25.27 -36.25
C PHE A 995 1.94 26.16 -36.70
N ARG A 996 1.86 26.70 -37.92
CA ARG A 996 2.97 27.40 -38.62
C ARG A 996 3.61 28.57 -37.87
N TYR A 997 2.94 29.17 -36.88
CA TYR A 997 3.53 30.20 -36.02
C TYR A 997 4.07 29.63 -34.70
N GLY A 998 3.56 28.48 -34.25
CA GLY A 998 3.86 27.85 -32.98
C GLY A 998 5.23 27.21 -32.93
N PHE A 999 5.46 26.18 -33.76
CA PHE A 999 6.73 25.43 -33.70
C PHE A 999 7.97 26.26 -34.09
N PRO A 1000 7.92 27.16 -35.10
CA PRO A 1000 9.03 28.08 -35.35
C PRO A 1000 9.27 29.07 -34.20
N ALA A 1001 8.23 29.51 -33.49
CA ALA A 1001 8.39 30.36 -32.31
C ALA A 1001 9.00 29.59 -31.12
N THR A 1002 8.59 28.35 -30.84
CA THR A 1002 9.22 27.55 -29.76
C THR A 1002 10.69 27.27 -30.07
N PHE A 1003 11.05 26.98 -31.32
CA PHE A 1003 12.45 26.87 -31.75
C PHE A 1003 13.23 28.18 -31.54
N GLY A 1004 12.64 29.33 -31.89
CA GLY A 1004 13.23 30.65 -31.60
C GLY A 1004 13.44 30.92 -30.11
N PHE A 1005 12.48 30.52 -29.25
CA PHE A 1005 12.61 30.65 -27.80
C PHE A 1005 13.71 29.76 -27.20
N VAL A 1006 13.99 28.57 -27.77
CA VAL A 1006 15.16 27.76 -27.36
C VAL A 1006 16.45 28.55 -27.59
N ILE A 1007 16.64 29.10 -28.80
CA ILE A 1007 17.85 29.86 -29.17
C ILE A 1007 18.00 31.10 -28.27
N ALA A 1008 16.93 31.87 -28.09
CA ALA A 1008 16.94 33.05 -27.22
C ALA A 1008 17.22 32.68 -25.76
N GLY A 1009 16.65 31.58 -25.26
CA GLY A 1009 16.89 31.06 -23.91
C GLY A 1009 18.37 30.71 -23.68
N ILE A 1010 19.01 30.01 -24.63
CA ILE A 1010 20.45 29.68 -24.56
C ILE A 1010 21.30 30.95 -24.44
N ILE A 1011 21.03 31.97 -25.26
CA ILE A 1011 21.76 33.25 -25.22
C ILE A 1011 21.61 33.94 -23.86
N VAL A 1012 20.39 34.02 -23.33
CA VAL A 1012 20.13 34.66 -22.02
C VAL A 1012 20.77 33.88 -20.87
N ILE A 1013 20.77 32.54 -20.90
CA ILE A 1013 21.38 31.70 -19.85
C ILE A 1013 22.90 31.81 -19.85
N ILE A 1014 23.53 31.88 -21.03
CA ILE A 1014 24.97 32.21 -21.15
C ILE A 1014 25.23 33.61 -20.58
N GLY A 1015 24.37 34.59 -20.88
CA GLY A 1015 24.43 35.93 -20.32
C GLY A 1015 24.36 35.97 -18.79
N ILE A 1016 23.43 35.23 -18.17
CA ILE A 1016 23.33 35.09 -16.71
C ILE A 1016 24.64 34.53 -16.12
N GLN A 1017 25.19 33.47 -16.72
CA GLN A 1017 26.43 32.86 -16.24
C GLN A 1017 27.63 33.83 -16.34
N LEU A 1018 27.72 34.60 -17.43
CA LEU A 1018 28.78 35.62 -17.58
C LEU A 1018 28.65 36.75 -16.55
N LEU A 1019 27.42 37.18 -16.23
CA LEU A 1019 27.17 38.19 -15.18
C LEU A 1019 27.46 37.65 -13.78
N ALA A 1020 27.06 36.43 -13.47
CA ALA A 1020 27.35 35.76 -12.20
C ALA A 1020 28.87 35.58 -11.99
N LEU A 1021 29.60 35.11 -13.01
CA LEU A 1021 31.07 35.00 -12.96
C LEU A 1021 31.74 36.37 -12.84
N ARG A 1022 31.21 37.43 -13.47
CA ARG A 1022 31.72 38.80 -13.31
C ARG A 1022 31.51 39.33 -11.90
N GLU A 1023 30.38 39.00 -11.27
CA GLU A 1023 30.06 39.40 -9.90
C GLU A 1023 30.94 38.67 -8.88
N GLN A 1024 31.13 37.36 -9.03
CA GLN A 1024 32.08 36.57 -8.23
C GLN A 1024 33.51 37.10 -8.34
N ARG A 1025 33.99 37.40 -9.55
CA ARG A 1025 35.33 37.98 -9.76
C ARG A 1025 35.51 39.36 -9.12
N LYS A 1026 34.45 40.18 -9.04
CA LYS A 1026 34.46 41.46 -8.33
C LYS A 1026 34.53 41.28 -6.82
N ALA A 1027 33.78 40.31 -6.28
CA ALA A 1027 33.81 39.98 -4.85
C ALA A 1027 35.17 39.42 -4.39
N THR A 1028 35.92 38.76 -5.27
CA THR A 1028 37.30 38.30 -5.02
C THR A 1028 38.37 39.30 -5.49
N GLY A 1029 38.02 40.57 -5.71
CA GLY A 1029 38.94 41.61 -6.19
C GLY A 1029 39.78 42.27 -5.07
N PRO A 1030 40.94 42.88 -5.39
CA PRO A 1030 41.87 43.42 -4.37
C PRO A 1030 41.28 44.48 -3.44
N SER A 1031 40.29 45.25 -3.91
CA SER A 1031 39.66 46.34 -3.14
C SER A 1031 38.94 45.87 -1.86
N SER A 1032 38.62 44.58 -1.75
CA SER A 1032 38.03 44.00 -0.52
C SER A 1032 39.03 43.80 0.61
N LEU A 1033 40.33 43.86 0.33
CA LEU A 1033 41.39 43.74 1.35
C LEU A 1033 41.72 45.10 2.00
N GLU A 1034 41.55 46.22 1.28
CA GLU A 1034 41.83 47.56 1.80
C GLU A 1034 40.68 48.10 2.70
N GLU A 1035 39.41 47.83 2.34
CA GLU A 1035 38.27 48.15 3.23
C GLU A 1035 38.27 47.29 4.50
N GLY A 1036 38.79 46.05 4.44
CA GLY A 1036 38.94 45.17 5.61
C GLY A 1036 39.89 45.77 6.65
N SER A 1037 41.05 46.27 6.23
CA SER A 1037 42.00 46.94 7.13
C SER A 1037 41.48 48.25 7.73
N ALA A 1038 40.68 49.02 6.98
CA ALA A 1038 40.13 50.28 7.49
C ALA A 1038 39.06 50.09 8.58
N ILE A 1039 38.31 48.97 8.54
CA ILE A 1039 37.25 48.66 9.52
C ILE A 1039 37.82 48.01 10.80
N GLU A 1040 39.00 47.40 10.74
CA GLU A 1040 39.69 46.90 11.94
C GLU A 1040 40.30 48.04 12.78
N GLU A 1041 40.81 49.12 12.17
CA GLU A 1041 41.33 50.29 12.93
C GLU A 1041 40.25 51.07 13.69
N GLU A 1042 39.02 51.21 13.15
CA GLU A 1042 37.94 51.90 13.89
C GLU A 1042 37.41 51.08 15.08
N ASN A 1043 37.30 49.75 14.94
CA ASN A 1043 36.63 48.91 15.95
C ASN A 1043 37.43 48.65 17.23
N GLU A 1044 38.77 48.79 17.23
CA GLU A 1044 39.56 48.69 18.48
C GLU A 1044 39.31 49.88 19.43
N SER A 1045 38.75 50.99 18.95
CA SER A 1045 38.52 52.21 19.75
C SER A 1045 37.22 52.23 20.57
N GLY A 1046 36.25 51.36 20.26
CA GLY A 1046 34.85 51.52 20.71
C GLY A 1046 34.39 50.71 21.93
N VAL A 1047 35.09 49.66 22.35
CA VAL A 1047 34.55 48.67 23.32
C VAL A 1047 34.93 48.98 24.78
N LYS A 1048 34.40 50.09 25.31
CA LYS A 1048 34.23 50.32 26.76
C LYS A 1048 32.86 50.98 27.04
N GLY A 1049 31.81 50.17 27.11
CA GLY A 1049 30.44 50.66 27.32
C GLY A 1049 29.45 49.59 27.79
N VAL A 1050 29.08 49.69 29.07
CA VAL A 1050 28.05 48.92 29.78
C VAL A 1050 26.72 48.85 29.01
N VAL A 1051 26.03 47.70 29.07
CA VAL A 1051 24.58 47.62 28.84
C VAL A 1051 23.93 46.79 29.96
N GLU A 1052 23.14 47.46 30.80
CA GLU A 1052 22.23 46.84 31.76
C GLU A 1052 20.99 46.27 31.05
N VAL A 1053 20.32 45.29 31.68
CA VAL A 1053 19.04 44.74 31.19
C VAL A 1053 17.88 45.52 31.79
N PRO A 1054 17.08 46.27 31.00
CA PRO A 1054 15.83 46.83 31.48
C PRO A 1054 14.74 45.75 31.55
N LYS A 1055 14.02 45.69 32.66
CA LYS A 1055 12.81 44.88 32.82
C LYS A 1055 11.62 45.60 32.18
N GLN A 1056 10.89 44.91 31.30
CA GLN A 1056 9.43 44.69 31.41
C GLN A 1056 8.95 43.65 30.39
#